data_AF-A0A954LGZ2-F1
#
_entry.id   AF-A0A954LGZ2-F1
#
_cell.length_a   1.000
_cell.length_b   1.000
_cell.length_c   1.000
_cell.angle_alpha   90.00
_cell.angle_beta   90.00
_cell.angle_gamma   90.00
#
_symmetry.space_group_name_H-M   'P 1'
#
loop_
_entity.id
_entity.type
_entity.pdbx_description
1 polymer ?
#
loop_
_entity_poly.entity_id
_entity_poly.type
_entity_poly.pdbx_seq_one_letter_code
_entity_poly.pdbx_strand_id
1 'polypeptide(L)'
;KSKDRKADTRQGQILFRSIGCLACHTVSNEGHSGPFGGGDLSKVGSKRTESWLFTWLKSPQSLNADHRMPLVKLSEIERSQLALFLSDLGDDNPKTQSSSQPLQEQVRAGKKLIEAAGCAVCHRIPGVSTKARQLADLSKSDWDSSRSCLGVRPDPKAFRPAYPQLKPAEREAIEKFIKSREGQLTKHNPLDQGRLVLEQNNCLKCHERNHTKGIVEIAGSMSVTDPSIQGQSEALIPPALNAIGDKLLDKALAEAVSGEQPKPRLPWLKVRMPKFKHSKEDKAALLHYLISQDRVPDNAPSTSTPKPSGQKTDHLVAGYTLIGAKGFSCVACHRVGSFEPRNVALGTRGSDLLMLGQRMRQSYYLRWTRSPQRIVPGMEMPSLRKAVPDVLGEDLLAQLTATWEALNDPRFTAPTSPSAVEQLLVVRPGEPTRVVRDVFTSSKENGGGYIARALAIGLNNGHNMLFDLDNFTLRNWTFGDFARQRTEGKSWYWDLAGVPIMQGFTSESDFALQAVEPSNSPLLAPIKENNSGGRLNSYQVDQKSIKIHYDLHFKIDNKNQSVHVREQITPEGSSAWKRTIAVSDVPDGYQMRIAINRRTALVGNPRIEVIGEDSTRKSEYAQVKNGAVQLLYRTDLTRPKFNLPDQPEIITEDESVTSVPGYTGTRLPLPASIMPTALTWTKQDRPGIPKGTLIFTSLKGHVFLAIDTDNDGLEDTLKLFEEGLAAPYGVLPYKNGLLVAHKPELIYLEDTNADGRADKRHVVATGWGYSDNYHDWTTSLIQDSQDRFYIGLGSDYAQPKRPKETSRWRGAVLRITPSSLPENPTAKLTPWKIEPVGQAFRYPTGLAINQEDEIFVTDNQGVQNTFNELNHLVEGRHYGVPSRHETNTTANATPPAVQVPHPWTRSVNGVFFLPPSGKEHSAFRGHGIGCEYDTRFLVRFTLQKVKGEYQGAAYYFSHPNAEAGGNNFRGPLCGAVSPQGNLYIGSIHDSGWLGGQNTGAIVRLSPREKLSNNGIREVRATPKGFEIEFLMPIVAENINSPASYDISGYTRSWKGGYATPDSSRHKLTVQKATRLPDGRTVSLEVKDRREGFVYEISCGGLSQANDRPLFPNTAHYTLHKIP
;
A
#
# COMPACT_ATOMS: atom_id res chain seq x y z
N LYS A 1 1.87 39.01 -4.70
CA LYS A 1 1.78 39.35 -3.26
C LYS A 1 0.78 38.39 -2.63
N SER A 2 1.22 37.53 -1.70
CA SER A 2 0.40 36.52 -1.03
C SER A 2 -0.52 37.18 0.03
N LYS A 3 -1.62 36.50 0.39
CA LYS A 3 -2.67 37.00 1.31
C LYS A 3 -2.31 36.90 2.80
N ASP A 4 -1.15 36.34 3.19
CA ASP A 4 -0.75 36.22 4.61
C ASP A 4 0.77 36.41 4.85
N ARG A 5 1.16 37.61 5.31
CA ARG A 5 2.56 37.99 5.61
C ARG A 5 3.17 37.15 6.74
N LYS A 6 2.40 36.78 7.77
CA LYS A 6 2.93 36.03 8.91
C LYS A 6 3.32 34.61 8.51
N ALA A 7 2.49 33.97 7.68
CA ALA A 7 2.79 32.66 7.11
C ALA A 7 4.08 32.71 6.25
N ASP A 8 4.23 33.75 5.41
CA ASP A 8 5.41 33.93 4.57
C ASP A 8 6.70 34.20 5.37
N THR A 9 6.64 35.03 6.43
CA THR A 9 7.76 35.25 7.36
C THR A 9 8.17 33.93 8.04
N ARG A 10 7.19 33.13 8.52
CA ARG A 10 7.46 31.83 9.14
C ARG A 10 8.09 30.86 8.14
N GLN A 11 7.61 30.82 6.91
CA GLN A 11 8.20 29.99 5.86
C GLN A 11 9.64 30.42 5.54
N GLY A 12 9.92 31.73 5.54
CA GLY A 12 11.27 32.27 5.41
C GLY A 12 12.23 31.82 6.52
N GLN A 13 11.76 31.78 7.76
CA GLN A 13 12.52 31.26 8.90
C GLN A 13 12.86 29.76 8.73
N ILE A 14 11.88 28.96 8.32
CA ILE A 14 12.07 27.52 8.05
C ILE A 14 13.06 27.32 6.91
N LEU A 15 12.98 28.12 5.85
CA LEU A 15 13.94 28.10 4.74
C LEU A 15 15.35 28.42 5.23
N PHE A 16 15.55 29.50 5.99
CA PHE A 16 16.86 29.90 6.53
C PHE A 16 17.53 28.76 7.31
N ARG A 17 16.75 28.09 8.16
CA ARG A 17 17.19 26.94 8.95
C ARG A 17 17.47 25.71 8.10
N SER A 18 16.63 25.41 7.12
CA SER A 18 16.67 24.12 6.42
C SER A 18 17.60 24.06 5.21
N ILE A 19 17.89 25.17 4.53
CA ILE A 19 18.69 25.16 3.28
C ILE A 19 20.21 25.25 3.50
N GLY A 20 20.67 25.45 4.74
CA GLY A 20 22.08 25.48 5.11
C GLY A 20 22.67 26.87 5.41
N CYS A 21 21.85 27.92 5.60
CA CYS A 21 22.37 29.27 5.90
C CYS A 21 23.19 29.33 7.20
N LEU A 22 22.81 28.52 8.20
CA LEU A 22 23.47 28.45 9.51
C LEU A 22 24.88 27.83 9.49
N ALA A 23 25.31 27.24 8.36
CA ALA A 23 26.69 26.78 8.20
C ALA A 23 27.68 27.95 8.07
N CYS A 24 27.20 29.13 7.64
CA CYS A 24 28.01 30.33 7.44
C CYS A 24 27.55 31.51 8.30
N HIS A 25 26.27 31.60 8.63
CA HIS A 25 25.69 32.71 9.38
C HIS A 25 25.28 32.29 10.78
N THR A 26 25.20 33.28 11.68
CA THR A 26 24.53 33.13 12.98
C THR A 26 23.26 33.98 13.05
N VAL A 27 22.23 33.50 13.74
CA VAL A 27 21.04 34.26 14.14
C VAL A 27 20.67 33.85 15.56
N SER A 28 20.56 34.81 16.49
CA SER A 28 20.20 34.58 17.90
C SER A 28 21.06 33.48 18.56
N ASN A 29 22.37 33.49 18.29
CA ASN A 29 23.35 32.49 18.74
C ASN A 29 23.19 31.07 18.16
N GLU A 30 22.28 30.85 17.21
CA GLU A 30 22.22 29.63 16.40
C GLU A 30 23.13 29.77 15.18
N GLY A 31 23.92 28.73 14.85
CA GLY A 31 24.77 28.68 13.66
C GLY A 31 26.27 28.80 13.92
N HIS A 32 27.05 28.94 12.85
CA HIS A 32 28.50 29.18 12.92
C HIS A 32 28.88 30.49 12.23
N SER A 33 29.83 31.22 12.81
CA SER A 33 30.51 32.33 12.16
C SER A 33 32.03 32.24 12.38
N GLY A 34 32.81 32.83 11.48
CA GLY A 34 34.26 32.79 11.52
C GLY A 34 34.89 33.63 10.41
N PRO A 35 36.23 33.63 10.25
CA PRO A 35 36.94 34.47 9.27
C PRO A 35 36.48 34.28 7.82
N PHE A 36 35.95 33.10 7.50
CA PHE A 36 35.42 32.73 6.19
C PHE A 36 33.90 32.52 6.17
N GLY A 37 33.22 32.87 7.26
CA GLY A 37 31.76 32.80 7.40
C GLY A 37 31.05 34.07 6.91
N GLY A 38 29.73 34.05 6.98
CA GLY A 38 28.82 35.13 6.60
C GLY A 38 28.40 36.08 7.74
N GLY A 39 28.84 35.83 8.98
CA GLY A 39 28.62 36.70 10.13
C GLY A 39 27.20 36.66 10.71
N ASP A 40 26.96 37.49 11.73
CA ASP A 40 25.70 37.55 12.49
C ASP A 40 24.63 38.39 11.77
N LEU A 41 23.48 37.76 11.50
CA LEU A 41 22.33 38.35 10.83
C LEU A 41 21.20 38.77 11.79
N SER A 42 21.35 38.59 13.10
CA SER A 42 20.30 38.85 14.11
C SER A 42 19.72 40.27 14.07
N LYS A 43 20.47 41.25 13.55
CA LYS A 43 20.05 42.66 13.41
C LYS A 43 20.11 43.16 11.96
N VAL A 44 19.97 42.26 10.98
CA VAL A 44 20.13 42.63 9.56
C VAL A 44 18.98 43.49 9.05
N GLY A 45 17.76 43.31 9.54
CA GLY A 45 16.58 44.10 9.18
C GLY A 45 16.69 45.57 9.59
N SER A 46 17.40 45.86 10.69
CA SER A 46 17.73 47.25 11.08
C SER A 46 18.72 47.94 10.12
N LYS A 47 19.40 47.19 9.24
CA LYS A 47 20.45 47.71 8.33
C LYS A 47 20.07 47.63 6.86
N ARG A 48 19.19 46.71 6.45
CA ARG A 48 18.89 46.38 5.05
C ARG A 48 17.39 46.20 4.84
N THR A 49 16.90 46.71 3.72
CA THR A 49 15.49 46.56 3.31
C THR A 49 15.22 45.18 2.71
N GLU A 50 13.95 44.74 2.71
CA GLU A 50 13.50 43.53 2.03
C GLU A 50 13.93 43.49 0.56
N SER A 51 13.79 44.62 -0.17
CA SER A 51 14.19 44.72 -1.59
C SER A 51 15.70 44.55 -1.80
N TRP A 52 16.51 45.06 -0.87
CA TRP A 52 17.95 44.89 -0.89
C TRP A 52 18.32 43.43 -0.64
N LEU A 53 17.70 42.80 0.38
CA LEU A 53 17.92 41.40 0.73
C LEU A 53 17.49 40.46 -0.40
N PHE A 54 16.35 40.71 -1.04
CA PHE A 54 15.91 39.97 -2.21
C PHE A 54 16.92 40.07 -3.36
N THR A 55 17.45 41.28 -3.63
CA THR A 55 18.46 41.48 -4.67
C THR A 55 19.78 40.81 -4.32
N TRP A 56 20.21 40.88 -3.06
CA TRP A 56 21.40 40.22 -2.55
C TRP A 56 21.32 38.69 -2.67
N LEU A 57 20.17 38.10 -2.32
CA LEU A 57 19.92 36.66 -2.48
C LEU A 57 19.83 36.21 -3.94
N LYS A 58 19.51 37.13 -4.86
CA LYS A 58 19.43 36.85 -6.31
C LYS A 58 20.81 36.97 -6.99
N SER A 59 21.53 38.04 -6.68
CA SER A 59 22.76 38.45 -7.37
C SER A 59 23.61 39.35 -6.45
N PRO A 60 24.34 38.78 -5.48
CA PRO A 60 25.15 39.55 -4.56
C PRO A 60 26.28 40.32 -5.26
N GLN A 61 26.85 39.76 -6.34
CA GLN A 61 27.89 40.39 -7.18
C GLN A 61 27.46 41.76 -7.74
N SER A 62 26.18 41.97 -8.05
CA SER A 62 25.71 43.27 -8.57
C SER A 62 25.66 44.36 -7.50
N LEU A 63 25.72 43.99 -6.21
CA LEU A 63 25.74 44.92 -5.08
C LEU A 63 27.15 45.07 -4.49
N ASN A 64 27.94 43.98 -4.45
CA ASN A 64 29.33 43.99 -4.03
C ASN A 64 30.11 42.98 -4.86
N ALA A 65 31.08 43.45 -5.66
CA ALA A 65 31.83 42.58 -6.56
C ALA A 65 32.80 41.62 -5.84
N ASP A 66 33.20 41.95 -4.61
CA ASP A 66 34.18 41.21 -3.80
C ASP A 66 33.52 40.36 -2.70
N HIS A 67 32.22 40.08 -2.84
CA HIS A 67 31.48 39.25 -1.89
C HIS A 67 31.95 37.77 -1.95
N ARG A 68 31.72 37.06 -0.84
CA ARG A 68 32.02 35.61 -0.73
C ARG A 68 30.80 34.73 -0.55
N MET A 69 29.61 35.33 -0.42
CA MET A 69 28.36 34.57 -0.30
C MET A 69 28.10 33.76 -1.59
N PRO A 70 28.01 32.43 -1.52
CA PRO A 70 27.73 31.63 -2.70
C PRO A 70 26.24 31.70 -3.06
N LEU A 71 25.90 31.32 -4.30
CA LEU A 71 24.52 31.38 -4.77
C LEU A 71 23.73 30.13 -4.37
N VAL A 72 22.72 30.30 -3.54
CA VAL A 72 21.75 29.22 -3.26
C VAL A 72 20.61 29.31 -4.28
N LYS A 73 20.27 28.19 -4.93
CA LYS A 73 19.17 28.15 -5.91
C LYS A 73 17.83 28.27 -5.16
N LEU A 74 17.18 29.42 -5.30
CA LEU A 74 15.89 29.76 -4.69
C LEU A 74 14.86 30.11 -5.76
N SER A 75 13.62 29.64 -5.59
CA SER A 75 12.47 30.13 -6.35
C SER A 75 12.19 31.60 -6.01
N GLU A 76 11.37 32.26 -6.81
CA GLU A 76 10.99 33.66 -6.54
C GLU A 76 10.24 33.79 -5.20
N ILE A 77 9.35 32.84 -4.92
CA ILE A 77 8.58 32.78 -3.66
C ILE A 77 9.51 32.55 -2.46
N GLU A 78 10.38 31.55 -2.54
CA GLU A 78 11.32 31.24 -1.45
C GLU A 78 12.23 32.42 -1.16
N ARG A 79 12.69 33.13 -2.21
CA ARG A 79 13.53 34.31 -2.07
C ARG A 79 12.79 35.47 -1.39
N SER A 80 11.53 35.70 -1.76
CA SER A 80 10.68 36.70 -1.10
C SER A 80 10.44 36.36 0.37
N GLN A 81 10.09 35.11 0.68
CA GLN A 81 9.87 34.65 2.06
C GLN A 81 11.12 34.81 2.91
N LEU A 82 12.29 34.41 2.39
CA LEU A 82 13.57 34.56 3.09
C LEU A 82 13.96 36.03 3.28
N ALA A 83 13.79 36.87 2.26
CA ALA A 83 14.06 38.31 2.35
C ALA A 83 13.15 38.99 3.38
N LEU A 84 11.86 38.61 3.41
CA LEU A 84 10.88 39.12 4.35
C LEU A 84 11.27 38.75 5.80
N PHE A 85 11.56 37.47 6.05
CA PHE A 85 12.05 37.01 7.35
C PHE A 85 13.29 37.78 7.81
N LEU A 86 14.31 37.89 6.96
CA LEU A 86 15.54 38.60 7.31
C LEU A 86 15.29 40.10 7.55
N SER A 87 14.36 40.72 6.81
CA SER A 87 14.01 42.13 7.01
C SER A 87 13.22 42.39 8.30
N ASP A 88 12.52 41.38 8.81
CA ASP A 88 11.81 41.43 10.09
C ASP A 88 12.76 41.16 11.29
N LEU A 89 14.06 40.87 11.08
CA LEU A 89 15.05 40.67 12.16
C LEU A 89 15.60 42.01 12.70
N GLY A 90 15.37 42.28 13.99
CA GLY A 90 15.86 43.45 14.73
C GLY A 90 14.79 44.00 15.70
N ASP A 91 15.14 44.94 16.59
CA ASP A 91 14.17 45.58 17.49
C ASP A 91 13.25 46.57 16.74
N ASP A 92 11.99 46.66 17.17
CA ASP A 92 10.93 47.52 16.61
C ASP A 92 11.28 49.03 16.62
N ASN A 93 11.66 49.56 15.44
CA ASN A 93 11.57 50.96 14.97
C ASN A 93 12.41 52.08 15.68
N PRO A 94 12.64 53.28 15.05
CA PRO A 94 11.96 53.83 13.88
C PRO A 94 12.84 54.38 12.74
N LYS A 95 12.18 54.47 11.57
CA LYS A 95 12.41 55.42 10.47
C LYS A 95 12.95 56.76 10.98
N THR A 96 14.03 57.22 10.35
CA THR A 96 14.79 58.44 10.65
C THR A 96 13.91 59.68 10.84
N GLN A 97 14.08 60.31 12.00
CA GLN A 97 13.62 61.66 12.32
C GLN A 97 14.26 62.69 11.38
N SER A 98 13.46 63.57 10.81
CA SER A 98 13.92 64.78 10.12
C SER A 98 14.35 65.81 11.17
N SER A 99 15.65 66.09 11.26
CA SER A 99 16.19 67.19 12.07
C SER A 99 15.82 68.55 11.46
N SER A 100 15.52 69.54 12.31
CA SER A 100 15.07 70.90 11.95
C SER A 100 16.18 71.90 11.57
N GLN A 101 17.42 71.46 11.32
CA GLN A 101 18.48 72.36 10.85
C GLN A 101 18.45 72.52 9.32
N PRO A 102 18.79 73.71 8.78
CA PRO A 102 18.89 73.92 7.34
C PRO A 102 19.87 72.93 6.70
N LEU A 103 19.44 72.23 5.65
CA LEU A 103 20.19 71.18 4.95
C LEU A 103 21.62 71.60 4.58
N GLN A 104 21.83 72.87 4.20
CA GLN A 104 23.15 73.37 3.83
C GLN A 104 24.17 73.36 4.97
N GLU A 105 23.73 73.59 6.21
CA GLU A 105 24.62 73.64 7.37
C GLU A 105 25.07 72.23 7.78
N GLN A 106 24.13 71.28 7.72
CA GLN A 106 24.41 69.85 7.91
C GLN A 106 25.31 69.29 6.83
N VAL A 107 25.11 69.68 5.57
CA VAL A 107 26.00 69.30 4.46
C VAL A 107 27.41 69.85 4.67
N ARG A 108 27.55 71.08 5.18
CA ARG A 108 28.86 71.68 5.49
C ARG A 108 29.55 70.97 6.65
N ALA A 109 28.81 70.64 7.72
CA ALA A 109 29.32 69.88 8.86
C ALA A 109 29.74 68.45 8.46
N GLY A 110 28.90 67.78 7.66
CA GLY A 110 29.18 66.44 7.11
C GLY A 110 30.41 66.43 6.21
N LYS A 111 30.58 67.43 5.33
CA LYS A 111 31.79 67.58 4.51
C LYS A 111 33.04 67.72 5.39
N LYS A 112 32.99 68.55 6.44
CA LYS A 112 34.10 68.76 7.36
C LYS A 112 34.49 67.48 8.10
N LEU A 113 33.52 66.66 8.50
CA LEU A 113 33.75 65.34 9.12
C LEU A 113 34.37 64.35 8.14
N ILE A 114 33.88 64.29 6.90
CA ILE A 114 34.41 63.41 5.84
C ILE A 114 35.86 63.77 5.50
N GLU A 115 36.16 65.07 5.42
CA GLU A 115 37.52 65.58 5.21
C GLU A 115 38.42 65.25 6.40
N ALA A 116 37.96 65.47 7.63
CA ALA A 116 38.72 65.18 8.85
C ALA A 116 38.99 63.68 9.05
N ALA A 117 38.03 62.81 8.70
CA ALA A 117 38.16 61.36 8.82
C ALA A 117 38.95 60.73 7.65
N GLY A 118 39.34 61.51 6.64
CA GLY A 118 40.10 61.01 5.50
C GLY A 118 39.33 60.01 4.63
N CYS A 119 38.00 60.02 4.65
CA CYS A 119 37.18 59.03 3.93
C CYS A 119 37.47 59.03 2.42
N ALA A 120 37.81 60.20 1.87
CA ALA A 120 38.12 60.38 0.46
C ALA A 120 39.50 59.82 0.03
N VAL A 121 40.28 59.24 0.98
CA VAL A 121 41.54 58.53 0.68
C VAL A 121 41.26 57.16 0.05
N CYS A 122 40.18 56.49 0.46
CA CYS A 122 39.79 55.18 -0.05
C CYS A 122 38.49 55.22 -0.89
N HIS A 123 37.62 56.20 -0.66
CA HIS A 123 36.36 56.36 -1.39
C HIS A 123 36.41 57.57 -2.33
N ARG A 124 35.84 57.44 -3.54
CA ARG A 124 35.68 58.59 -4.45
C ARG A 124 34.45 59.39 -4.04
N ILE A 125 34.66 60.55 -3.39
CA ILE A 125 33.57 61.39 -2.86
C ILE A 125 33.52 62.71 -3.64
N PRO A 126 32.42 63.00 -4.37
CA PRO A 126 32.28 64.25 -5.14
C PRO A 126 32.45 65.49 -4.26
N GLY A 127 33.26 66.45 -4.70
CA GLY A 127 33.46 67.74 -4.01
C GLY A 127 34.40 67.70 -2.79
N VAL A 128 35.04 66.56 -2.51
CA VAL A 128 36.09 66.37 -1.49
C VAL A 128 37.37 65.90 -2.18
N SER A 129 38.42 66.71 -2.16
CA SER A 129 39.73 66.32 -2.72
C SER A 129 40.70 65.94 -1.60
N THR A 130 41.34 64.78 -1.72
CA THR A 130 42.47 64.41 -0.87
C THR A 130 43.60 63.88 -1.74
N LYS A 131 44.85 64.21 -1.40
CA LYS A 131 46.02 63.56 -1.98
C LYS A 131 46.21 62.24 -1.23
N ALA A 132 45.88 61.12 -1.87
CA ALA A 132 46.18 59.81 -1.30
C ALA A 132 47.69 59.69 -1.04
N ARG A 133 48.09 59.40 0.19
CA ARG A 133 49.49 59.06 0.51
C ARG A 133 49.76 57.64 0.02
N GLN A 134 50.88 57.44 -0.67
CA GLN A 134 51.35 56.11 -1.04
C GLN A 134 51.60 55.29 0.23
N LEU A 135 50.98 54.11 0.35
CA LEU A 135 51.22 53.20 1.47
C LEU A 135 52.67 52.70 1.41
N ALA A 136 53.34 52.64 2.56
CA ALA A 136 54.72 52.17 2.63
C ALA A 136 54.81 50.69 2.21
N ASP A 137 55.83 50.37 1.42
CA ASP A 137 56.16 48.98 1.07
C ASP A 137 56.76 48.29 2.30
N LEU A 138 55.96 47.43 2.94
CA LEU A 138 56.36 46.71 4.16
C LEU A 138 57.39 45.59 3.90
N SER A 139 57.83 45.39 2.65
CA SER A 139 58.87 44.43 2.28
C SER A 139 60.31 44.97 2.35
N LYS A 140 60.49 46.26 2.68
CA LYS A 140 61.81 46.94 2.83
C LYS A 140 61.79 47.73 4.14
N SER A 141 62.52 47.30 5.19
CA SER A 141 62.20 47.74 6.56
C SER A 141 63.14 48.81 7.14
N ASP A 142 62.60 50.02 7.33
CA ASP A 142 62.92 50.96 8.43
C ASP A 142 61.67 51.10 9.33
N TRP A 143 60.96 49.98 9.57
CA TRP A 143 59.62 50.00 10.15
C TRP A 143 59.64 50.23 11.68
N ASP A 144 59.05 51.35 12.11
CA ASP A 144 58.90 51.76 13.52
C ASP A 144 57.43 51.62 13.96
N SER A 145 57.18 50.71 14.91
CA SER A 145 55.85 50.42 15.43
C SER A 145 55.20 51.63 16.10
N SER A 146 55.99 52.53 16.70
CA SER A 146 55.53 53.77 17.35
C SER A 146 55.03 54.83 16.37
N ARG A 147 55.42 54.71 15.09
CA ARG A 147 55.01 55.58 13.97
C ARG A 147 53.96 54.93 13.06
N SER A 148 53.66 53.64 13.26
CA SER A 148 52.69 52.86 12.48
C SER A 148 51.27 52.84 13.06
N CYS A 149 50.32 52.22 12.35
CA CYS A 149 48.95 52.01 12.82
C CYS A 149 48.83 51.09 14.05
N LEU A 150 49.93 50.46 14.50
CA LEU A 150 49.99 49.71 15.77
C LEU A 150 50.21 50.62 16.99
N GLY A 151 50.40 51.93 16.80
CA GLY A 151 50.47 52.89 17.89
C GLY A 151 49.24 52.86 18.80
N VAL A 152 49.44 53.13 20.09
CA VAL A 152 48.37 53.04 21.12
C VAL A 152 47.33 54.16 20.98
N ARG A 153 47.72 55.30 20.39
CA ARG A 153 46.84 56.47 20.19
C ARG A 153 46.83 56.91 18.73
N PRO A 154 45.67 57.34 18.21
CA PRO A 154 45.60 57.90 16.87
C PRO A 154 46.41 59.19 16.81
N ASP A 155 46.97 59.51 15.63
CA ASP A 155 47.62 60.79 15.38
C ASP A 155 46.87 61.50 14.23
N PRO A 156 45.97 62.44 14.57
CA PRO A 156 45.18 63.17 13.57
C PRO A 156 46.03 64.05 12.65
N LYS A 157 47.17 64.58 13.13
CA LYS A 157 48.06 65.41 12.29
C LYS A 157 48.81 64.58 11.27
N ALA A 158 49.11 63.32 11.60
CA ALA A 158 49.74 62.37 10.69
C ALA A 158 48.75 61.53 9.85
N PHE A 159 47.44 61.74 10.00
CA PHE A 159 46.37 60.92 9.41
C PHE A 159 46.49 59.42 9.77
N ARG A 160 46.97 59.12 10.97
CA ARG A 160 47.27 57.76 11.42
C ARG A 160 46.18 57.25 12.38
N PRO A 161 45.45 56.18 12.02
CA PRO A 161 44.51 55.54 12.94
C PRO A 161 45.26 54.78 14.04
N ALA A 162 44.58 54.50 15.14
CA ALA A 162 45.03 53.52 16.12
C ALA A 162 43.94 52.46 16.32
N TYR A 163 44.37 51.24 16.62
CA TYR A 163 43.50 50.10 16.90
C TYR A 163 43.62 49.73 18.39
N PRO A 164 42.91 50.46 19.28
CA PRO A 164 43.02 50.26 20.72
C PRO A 164 42.60 48.85 21.18
N GLN A 165 41.75 48.16 20.40
CA GLN A 165 41.25 46.80 20.66
C GLN A 165 42.30 45.70 20.55
N LEU A 166 43.46 45.95 19.91
CA LEU A 166 44.54 44.96 19.84
C LEU A 166 45.22 44.82 21.20
N LYS A 167 45.37 43.58 21.68
CA LYS A 167 46.10 43.26 22.91
C LYS A 167 47.60 43.47 22.69
N PRO A 168 48.40 43.76 23.74
CA PRO A 168 49.85 43.94 23.61
C PRO A 168 50.56 42.77 22.89
N ALA A 169 50.19 41.52 23.21
CA ALA A 169 50.75 40.33 22.57
C ALA A 169 50.41 40.21 21.07
N GLU A 170 49.23 40.69 20.65
CA GLU A 170 48.82 40.69 19.24
C GLU A 170 49.60 41.75 18.46
N ARG A 171 49.82 42.94 19.06
CA ARG A 171 50.67 43.97 18.46
C ARG A 171 52.10 43.48 18.28
N GLU A 172 52.65 42.80 19.29
CA GLU A 172 53.98 42.20 19.24
C GLU A 172 54.09 41.09 18.19
N ALA A 173 53.07 40.22 18.09
CA ALA A 173 53.03 39.16 17.08
C ALA A 173 52.98 39.72 15.65
N ILE A 174 52.19 40.76 15.41
CA ILE A 174 52.12 41.44 14.10
C ILE A 174 53.46 42.10 13.79
N GLU A 175 54.09 42.77 14.76
CA GLU A 175 55.42 43.36 14.62
C GLU A 175 56.48 42.30 14.24
N LYS A 176 56.52 41.17 14.95
CA LYS A 176 57.43 40.06 14.65
C LYS A 176 57.18 39.48 13.26
N PHE A 177 55.92 39.31 12.86
CA PHE A 177 55.57 38.80 11.54
C PHE A 177 56.00 39.75 10.42
N ILE A 178 55.78 41.06 10.55
CA ILE A 178 56.20 42.04 9.55
C ILE A 178 57.72 42.07 9.43
N LYS A 179 58.45 42.04 10.56
CA LYS A 179 59.92 41.94 10.56
C LYS A 179 60.45 40.63 9.95
N SER A 180 59.68 39.54 10.01
CA SER A 180 60.09 38.25 9.42
C SER A 180 59.97 38.17 7.88
N ARG A 181 59.39 39.19 7.23
CA ARG A 181 59.03 39.17 5.79
C ARG A 181 60.14 39.64 4.83
N GLU A 182 61.39 39.80 5.27
CA GLU A 182 62.53 40.24 4.46
C GLU A 182 63.01 39.23 3.37
N GLY A 183 62.23 38.19 3.02
CA GLY A 183 62.61 37.16 2.02
C GLY A 183 61.55 36.87 0.94
N GLN A 184 61.99 36.33 -0.22
CA GLN A 184 61.12 35.91 -1.33
C GLN A 184 60.18 34.76 -0.93
N LEU A 185 58.87 34.91 -1.22
CA LEU A 185 57.86 33.88 -0.99
C LEU A 185 57.88 32.81 -2.09
N THR A 186 57.86 31.53 -1.73
CA THR A 186 57.73 30.39 -2.67
C THR A 186 56.33 30.29 -3.28
N LYS A 187 56.22 29.80 -4.53
CA LYS A 187 54.93 29.57 -5.21
C LYS A 187 54.12 28.46 -4.51
N HIS A 188 52.82 28.65 -4.37
CA HIS A 188 51.91 27.66 -3.76
C HIS A 188 51.83 26.35 -4.56
N ASN A 189 51.91 25.21 -3.87
CA ASN A 189 51.68 23.87 -4.43
C ASN A 189 50.19 23.69 -4.77
N PRO A 190 49.81 23.11 -5.94
CA PRO A 190 48.42 22.82 -6.30
C PRO A 190 47.61 22.03 -5.25
N LEU A 191 48.23 21.12 -4.48
CA LEU A 191 47.55 20.40 -3.39
C LEU A 191 47.18 21.34 -2.24
N ASP A 192 48.09 22.24 -1.87
CA ASP A 192 47.83 23.26 -0.85
C ASP A 192 46.79 24.27 -1.34
N GLN A 193 46.84 24.64 -2.62
CA GLN A 193 45.82 25.50 -3.23
C GLN A 193 44.45 24.83 -3.16
N GLY A 194 44.33 23.54 -3.52
CA GLY A 194 43.07 22.81 -3.44
C GLY A 194 42.51 22.73 -2.02
N ARG A 195 43.37 22.45 -1.02
CA ARG A 195 42.98 22.49 0.39
C ARG A 195 42.53 23.88 0.83
N LEU A 196 43.26 24.92 0.42
CA LEU A 196 42.93 26.31 0.74
C LEU A 196 41.58 26.72 0.13
N VAL A 197 41.31 26.33 -1.11
CA VAL A 197 40.02 26.59 -1.78
C VAL A 197 38.87 25.93 -1.03
N LEU A 198 39.05 24.69 -0.53
CA LEU A 198 38.06 23.99 0.30
C LEU A 198 37.77 24.74 1.61
N GLU A 199 38.81 25.24 2.29
CA GLU A 199 38.71 26.00 3.53
C GLU A 199 38.10 27.39 3.32
N GLN A 200 38.55 28.13 2.31
CA GLN A 200 38.09 29.48 2.00
C GLN A 200 36.63 29.52 1.54
N ASN A 201 36.15 28.47 0.87
CA ASN A 201 34.73 28.36 0.50
C ASN A 201 33.88 27.73 1.63
N ASN A 202 34.49 27.51 2.81
CA ASN A 202 33.83 27.05 4.02
C ASN A 202 33.11 25.70 3.84
N CYS A 203 33.58 24.86 2.91
CA CYS A 203 32.91 23.60 2.55
C CYS A 203 32.80 22.65 3.75
N LEU A 204 33.80 22.66 4.63
CA LEU A 204 33.88 21.81 5.83
C LEU A 204 32.95 22.23 6.98
N LYS A 205 32.24 23.37 6.87
CA LYS A 205 31.18 23.74 7.81
C LYS A 205 29.82 23.15 7.42
N CYS A 206 29.65 22.79 6.15
CA CYS A 206 28.50 22.01 5.70
C CYS A 206 28.81 20.52 5.74
N HIS A 207 29.92 20.11 5.14
CA HIS A 207 30.26 18.70 4.91
C HIS A 207 31.22 18.13 5.95
N GLU A 208 30.98 16.88 6.33
CA GLU A 208 31.95 16.10 7.08
C GLU A 208 33.15 15.72 6.19
N ARG A 209 34.37 15.85 6.71
CA ARG A 209 35.60 15.26 6.13
C ARG A 209 36.64 15.08 7.23
N ASN A 210 37.24 13.89 7.29
CA ASN A 210 38.19 13.51 8.35
C ASN A 210 37.58 13.73 9.75
N HIS A 211 38.19 14.57 10.60
CA HIS A 211 37.71 14.86 11.96
C HIS A 211 36.69 16.01 12.03
N THR A 212 36.35 16.65 10.90
CA THR A 212 35.39 17.77 10.90
C THR A 212 33.97 17.23 10.77
N LYS A 213 33.08 17.58 11.72
CA LYS A 213 31.68 17.12 11.74
C LYS A 213 30.72 17.89 10.82
N GLY A 214 31.15 19.01 10.23
CA GLY A 214 30.29 19.81 9.35
C GLY A 214 29.04 20.35 10.07
N ILE A 215 27.90 20.37 9.36
CA ILE A 215 26.65 20.90 9.90
C ILE A 215 25.95 19.93 10.88
N VAL A 216 26.45 18.70 11.01
CA VAL A 216 25.84 17.64 11.84
C VAL A 216 25.63 18.11 13.29
N GLU A 217 26.58 18.87 13.83
CA GLU A 217 26.51 19.42 15.20
C GLU A 217 25.30 20.34 15.43
N ILE A 218 24.89 21.09 14.41
CA ILE A 218 23.75 22.02 14.48
C ILE A 218 22.46 21.32 14.00
N ALA A 219 22.54 20.46 12.99
CA ALA A 219 21.37 19.76 12.45
C ALA A 219 20.61 18.96 13.52
N GLY A 220 21.34 18.31 14.43
CA GLY A 220 20.76 17.59 15.57
C GLY A 220 19.96 18.52 16.50
N SER A 221 20.57 19.62 16.95
CA SER A 221 19.90 20.57 17.87
C SER A 221 18.70 21.26 17.20
N MET A 222 18.80 21.62 15.92
CA MET A 222 17.71 22.23 15.16
C MET A 222 16.50 21.30 15.00
N SER A 223 16.76 20.00 14.80
CA SER A 223 15.70 18.99 14.70
C SER A 223 14.98 18.71 16.03
N VAL A 224 15.44 19.31 17.13
CA VAL A 224 14.77 19.26 18.44
C VAL A 224 14.02 20.57 18.70
N THR A 225 14.60 21.72 18.32
CA THR A 225 14.10 23.04 18.73
C THR A 225 13.05 23.66 17.79
N ASP A 226 12.97 23.24 16.53
CA ASP A 226 11.99 23.76 15.58
C ASP A 226 10.94 22.70 15.19
N PRO A 227 9.67 22.86 15.59
CA PRO A 227 8.60 21.89 15.29
C PRO A 227 8.42 21.57 13.81
N SER A 228 8.80 22.48 12.90
CA SER A 228 8.65 22.28 11.45
C SER A 228 9.67 21.33 10.82
N ILE A 229 10.76 21.04 11.52
CA ILE A 229 11.86 20.17 11.09
C ILE A 229 12.19 19.11 12.15
N GLN A 230 11.25 18.89 13.08
CA GLN A 230 11.43 17.97 14.18
C GLN A 230 11.63 16.54 13.67
N GLY A 231 12.67 15.85 14.15
CA GLY A 231 13.00 14.47 13.74
C GLY A 231 13.44 14.33 12.27
N GLN A 232 13.95 15.40 11.65
CA GLN A 232 14.39 15.41 10.25
C GLN A 232 15.85 15.89 10.08
N SER A 233 16.72 15.62 11.05
CA SER A 233 18.12 16.07 11.04
C SER A 233 18.89 15.56 9.82
N GLU A 234 18.60 14.35 9.34
CA GLU A 234 19.25 13.74 8.19
C GLU A 234 18.93 14.47 6.88
N ALA A 235 17.78 15.16 6.80
CA ALA A 235 17.45 16.00 5.66
C ALA A 235 18.27 17.31 5.62
N LEU A 236 18.95 17.65 6.70
CA LEU A 236 19.76 18.87 6.86
C LEU A 236 21.26 18.62 6.69
N ILE A 237 21.68 17.34 6.69
CA ILE A 237 23.09 16.95 6.64
C ILE A 237 23.45 16.58 5.19
N PRO A 238 24.37 17.32 4.54
CA PRO A 238 24.81 16.99 3.19
C PRO A 238 25.76 15.77 3.21
N PRO A 239 25.97 15.09 2.07
CA PRO A 239 26.85 13.92 2.01
C PRO A 239 28.28 14.24 2.47
N ALA A 240 28.90 13.34 3.23
CA ALA A 240 30.32 13.47 3.61
C ALA A 240 31.23 13.53 2.36
N LEU A 241 32.30 14.31 2.48
CA LEU A 241 33.35 14.41 1.45
C LEU A 241 34.44 13.35 1.61
N ASN A 242 34.28 12.38 2.52
CA ASN A 242 35.21 11.26 2.65
C ASN A 242 35.17 10.36 1.41
N ALA A 243 36.34 9.96 0.90
CA ALA A 243 36.51 9.11 -0.28
C ALA A 243 35.82 9.62 -1.57
N ILE A 244 35.44 10.90 -1.64
CA ILE A 244 34.65 11.44 -2.74
C ILE A 244 35.42 11.43 -4.05
N GLY A 245 36.75 11.60 -3.99
CA GLY A 245 37.65 11.51 -5.14
C GLY A 245 37.78 10.11 -5.72
N ASP A 246 37.53 9.05 -4.94
CA ASP A 246 37.49 7.66 -5.43
C ASP A 246 36.09 7.24 -5.89
N LYS A 247 35.06 7.72 -5.18
CA LYS A 247 33.65 7.39 -5.38
C LYS A 247 33.11 7.84 -6.73
N LEU A 248 33.31 9.11 -7.06
CA LEU A 248 32.71 9.73 -8.25
C LEU A 248 33.64 9.62 -9.46
N LEU A 249 33.04 9.59 -10.64
CA LEU A 249 33.77 9.88 -11.89
C LEU A 249 34.22 11.33 -11.90
N ASP A 250 35.39 11.62 -12.47
CA ASP A 250 36.03 12.94 -12.45
C ASP A 250 35.10 14.05 -12.97
N LYS A 251 34.38 13.79 -14.06
CA LYS A 251 33.36 14.71 -14.59
C LYS A 251 32.22 14.94 -13.60
N ALA A 252 31.69 13.88 -13.01
CA ALA A 252 30.60 13.98 -12.03
C ALA A 252 31.03 14.66 -10.73
N LEU A 253 32.31 14.56 -10.34
CA LEU A 253 32.90 15.30 -9.24
C LEU A 253 33.07 16.77 -9.59
N ALA A 254 33.59 17.08 -10.78
CA ALA A 254 33.78 18.44 -11.29
C ALA A 254 32.48 19.24 -11.37
N GLU A 255 31.37 18.60 -11.75
CA GLU A 255 30.03 19.21 -11.74
C GLU A 255 29.50 19.43 -10.31
N ALA A 256 29.81 18.52 -9.38
CA ALA A 256 29.35 18.59 -8.01
C ALA A 256 30.04 19.71 -7.21
N VAL A 257 31.36 19.84 -7.32
CA VAL A 257 32.13 20.88 -6.62
C VAL A 257 31.78 22.29 -7.09
N SER A 258 31.42 22.46 -8.37
CA SER A 258 30.99 23.75 -8.91
C SER A 258 29.50 24.06 -8.67
N GLY A 259 28.72 23.10 -8.15
CA GLY A 259 27.27 23.24 -8.01
C GLY A 259 26.54 23.37 -9.35
N GLU A 260 27.12 22.84 -10.44
CA GLU A 260 26.60 22.94 -11.81
C GLU A 260 25.69 21.76 -12.20
N GLN A 261 25.39 20.86 -11.27
CA GLN A 261 24.47 19.75 -11.54
C GLN A 261 23.10 20.24 -12.06
N PRO A 262 22.53 19.60 -13.10
CA PRO A 262 21.24 20.00 -13.66
C PRO A 262 20.06 19.73 -12.72
N LYS A 263 20.16 18.69 -11.88
CA LYS A 263 19.14 18.29 -10.90
C LYS A 263 19.79 17.88 -9.57
N PRO A 264 19.12 18.12 -8.42
CA PRO A 264 19.57 17.58 -7.13
C PRO A 264 19.63 16.05 -7.17
N ARG A 265 20.74 15.48 -6.70
CA ARG A 265 20.94 14.02 -6.67
C ARG A 265 20.14 13.34 -5.55
N LEU A 266 19.99 14.02 -4.42
CA LEU A 266 19.23 13.57 -3.24
C LEU A 266 18.07 14.56 -3.02
N PRO A 267 16.95 14.42 -3.76
CA PRO A 267 15.87 15.42 -3.76
C PRO A 267 15.11 15.54 -2.43
N TRP A 268 15.29 14.60 -1.50
CA TRP A 268 14.73 14.67 -0.15
C TRP A 268 15.57 15.52 0.83
N LEU A 269 16.80 15.90 0.46
CA LEU A 269 17.58 16.82 1.28
C LEU A 269 16.96 18.21 1.22
N LYS A 270 16.73 18.80 2.41
CA LYS A 270 16.34 20.20 2.55
C LYS A 270 17.56 21.12 2.40
N VAL A 271 18.73 20.69 2.88
CA VAL A 271 20.00 21.40 2.69
C VAL A 271 20.37 21.45 1.21
N ARG A 272 20.83 22.61 0.72
CA ARG A 272 21.12 22.82 -0.70
C ARG A 272 22.61 23.10 -0.92
N MET A 273 23.23 22.36 -1.84
CA MET A 273 24.59 22.66 -2.30
C MET A 273 24.58 24.02 -3.04
N PRO A 274 25.31 25.03 -2.55
CA PRO A 274 25.32 26.33 -3.20
C PRO A 274 26.31 26.33 -4.38
N LYS A 275 26.11 27.28 -5.30
CA LYS A 275 27.00 27.49 -6.45
C LYS A 275 28.10 28.47 -6.07
N PHE A 276 29.32 27.96 -5.98
CA PHE A 276 30.53 28.74 -5.73
C PHE A 276 31.13 29.27 -7.04
N LYS A 277 31.76 30.43 -6.97
CA LYS A 277 32.49 31.03 -8.09
C LYS A 277 33.96 30.63 -7.99
N HIS A 278 34.34 29.55 -8.65
CA HIS A 278 35.74 29.13 -8.74
C HIS A 278 36.41 29.70 -9.99
N SER A 279 37.67 30.12 -9.88
CA SER A 279 38.53 30.26 -11.06
C SER A 279 38.77 28.88 -11.69
N LYS A 280 39.28 28.85 -12.93
CA LYS A 280 39.60 27.57 -13.59
C LYS A 280 40.69 26.83 -12.81
N GLU A 281 41.65 27.59 -12.30
CA GLU A 281 42.79 27.13 -11.52
C GLU A 281 42.35 26.58 -10.17
N ASP A 282 41.45 27.27 -9.45
CA ASP A 282 40.92 26.80 -8.17
C ASP A 282 40.09 25.53 -8.32
N LYS A 283 39.26 25.45 -9.38
CA LYS A 283 38.47 24.25 -9.67
C LYS A 283 39.39 23.05 -9.96
N ALA A 284 40.43 23.26 -10.76
CA ALA A 284 41.41 22.22 -11.07
C ALA A 284 42.20 21.79 -9.82
N ALA A 285 42.67 22.74 -9.01
CA ALA A 285 43.40 22.47 -7.78
C ALA A 285 42.56 21.71 -6.75
N LEU A 286 41.29 22.11 -6.56
CA LEU A 286 40.36 21.43 -5.66
C LEU A 286 40.07 19.99 -6.11
N LEU A 287 39.81 19.78 -7.40
CA LEU A 287 39.61 18.44 -7.95
C LEU A 287 40.85 17.57 -7.79
N HIS A 288 42.01 18.12 -8.11
CA HIS A 288 43.28 17.43 -7.95
C HIS A 288 43.52 17.04 -6.49
N TYR A 289 43.26 17.93 -5.54
CA TYR A 289 43.38 17.64 -4.12
C TYR A 289 42.45 16.50 -3.69
N LEU A 290 41.15 16.55 -4.02
CA LEU A 290 40.18 15.51 -3.63
C LEU A 290 40.50 14.16 -4.27
N ILE A 291 40.88 14.13 -5.55
CA ILE A 291 41.23 12.90 -6.26
C ILE A 291 42.52 12.32 -5.68
N SER A 292 43.60 13.10 -5.59
CA SER A 292 44.90 12.61 -5.15
C SER A 292 44.90 12.10 -3.70
N GLN A 293 44.03 12.63 -2.85
CA GLN A 293 43.90 12.17 -1.45
C GLN A 293 43.05 10.90 -1.30
N ASP A 294 42.04 10.73 -2.15
CA ASP A 294 41.01 9.71 -1.94
C ASP A 294 41.18 8.49 -2.86
N ARG A 295 41.69 8.69 -4.08
CA ARG A 295 41.64 7.73 -5.19
C ARG A 295 42.44 6.46 -4.91
N VAL A 296 41.77 5.32 -5.02
CA VAL A 296 42.45 4.02 -5.11
C VAL A 296 42.71 3.73 -6.60
N PRO A 297 43.97 3.48 -7.00
CA PRO A 297 44.31 3.13 -8.38
C PRO A 297 43.57 1.87 -8.83
N ASP A 298 43.12 1.83 -10.08
CA ASP A 298 42.37 0.66 -10.62
C ASP A 298 43.25 -0.60 -10.72
N ASN A 299 44.58 -0.45 -10.68
CA ASN A 299 45.57 -1.51 -10.66
C ASN A 299 46.13 -1.82 -9.25
N ALA A 300 45.57 -1.24 -8.17
CA ALA A 300 46.00 -1.54 -6.82
C ALA A 300 45.77 -3.04 -6.48
N PRO A 301 46.67 -3.70 -5.74
CA PRO A 301 46.55 -5.11 -5.39
C PRO A 301 45.37 -5.34 -4.43
N SER A 302 44.19 -5.63 -5.00
CA SER A 302 43.00 -6.16 -4.33
C SER A 302 42.14 -6.85 -5.38
N THR A 303 42.05 -8.19 -5.27
CA THR A 303 41.20 -9.15 -6.01
C THR A 303 40.85 -8.75 -7.45
N SER A 304 41.46 -9.45 -8.43
CA SER A 304 41.11 -9.43 -9.86
C SER A 304 39.63 -9.08 -10.08
N THR A 305 39.35 -7.98 -10.78
CA THR A 305 38.04 -7.77 -11.38
C THR A 305 37.91 -8.78 -12.52
N PRO A 306 37.16 -9.89 -12.37
CA PRO A 306 37.04 -10.86 -13.44
C PRO A 306 36.26 -10.22 -14.57
N LYS A 307 36.58 -10.59 -15.81
CA LYS A 307 35.71 -10.27 -16.95
C LYS A 307 34.35 -10.93 -16.69
N PRO A 308 33.23 -10.22 -16.91
CA PRO A 308 31.91 -10.81 -16.75
C PRO A 308 31.80 -12.06 -17.63
N SER A 309 31.52 -13.23 -17.03
CA SER A 309 31.19 -14.45 -17.75
C SER A 309 29.67 -14.58 -17.82
N GLY A 310 29.10 -14.52 -19.02
CA GLY A 310 27.65 -14.57 -19.24
C GLY A 310 27.20 -13.56 -20.30
N GLN A 311 26.02 -13.76 -20.88
CA GLN A 311 25.45 -12.75 -21.78
C GLN A 311 24.86 -11.60 -20.95
N LYS A 312 24.97 -10.35 -21.42
CA LYS A 312 24.40 -9.17 -20.72
C LYS A 312 22.89 -9.31 -20.43
N THR A 313 22.18 -10.09 -21.24
CA THR A 313 20.77 -10.45 -21.05
C THR A 313 20.55 -11.29 -19.80
N ASP A 314 21.45 -12.22 -19.47
CA ASP A 314 21.34 -13.05 -18.27
C ASP A 314 21.56 -12.20 -17.01
N HIS A 315 22.49 -11.25 -17.07
CA HIS A 315 22.72 -10.29 -15.98
C HIS A 315 21.55 -9.34 -15.77
N LEU A 316 20.86 -8.93 -16.84
CA LEU A 316 19.64 -8.15 -16.75
C LEU A 316 18.54 -8.92 -16.00
N VAL A 317 18.30 -10.18 -16.37
CA VAL A 317 17.32 -11.08 -15.71
C VAL A 317 17.71 -11.34 -14.25
N ALA A 318 18.98 -11.64 -13.98
CA ALA A 318 19.48 -11.82 -12.63
C ALA A 318 19.32 -10.54 -11.80
N GLY A 319 19.57 -9.37 -12.39
CA GLY A 319 19.42 -8.06 -11.76
C GLY A 319 18.00 -7.83 -11.22
N TYR A 320 16.95 -8.24 -11.93
CA TYR A 320 15.57 -8.15 -11.44
C TYR A 320 15.36 -8.93 -10.14
N THR A 321 16.04 -10.07 -9.99
CA THR A 321 15.98 -10.88 -8.76
C THR A 321 16.84 -10.26 -7.65
N LEU A 322 18.09 -9.93 -7.97
CA LEU A 322 19.09 -9.43 -7.03
C LEU A 322 18.72 -8.06 -6.42
N ILE A 323 18.04 -7.20 -7.18
CA ILE A 323 17.64 -5.85 -6.74
C ILE A 323 16.31 -5.87 -5.98
N GLY A 324 15.48 -6.90 -6.21
CA GLY A 324 14.16 -7.09 -5.60
C GLY A 324 14.19 -7.80 -4.24
N ALA A 325 13.00 -8.19 -3.74
CA ALA A 325 12.80 -8.77 -2.40
C ALA A 325 13.73 -9.89 -2.02
N LYS A 326 13.89 -10.80 -2.98
CA LYS A 326 14.47 -12.12 -2.77
C LYS A 326 15.99 -12.08 -2.87
N GLY A 327 16.54 -10.96 -3.33
CA GLY A 327 17.97 -10.72 -3.43
C GLY A 327 18.46 -9.77 -2.33
N PHE A 328 19.25 -8.78 -2.73
CA PHE A 328 19.81 -7.76 -1.84
C PHE A 328 18.80 -6.69 -1.41
N SER A 329 17.56 -6.73 -1.91
CA SER A 329 16.46 -5.82 -1.52
C SER A 329 16.79 -4.33 -1.67
N CYS A 330 17.52 -3.96 -2.72
CA CYS A 330 17.93 -2.57 -2.94
C CYS A 330 16.72 -1.62 -3.08
N VAL A 331 15.61 -2.12 -3.65
CA VAL A 331 14.34 -1.39 -3.80
C VAL A 331 13.60 -1.10 -2.50
N ALA A 332 14.05 -1.63 -1.35
CA ALA A 332 13.47 -1.28 -0.06
C ALA A 332 13.85 0.14 0.39
N CYS A 333 15.05 0.60 0.02
CA CYS A 333 15.61 1.87 0.49
C CYS A 333 15.94 2.85 -0.64
N HIS A 334 16.18 2.35 -1.86
CA HIS A 334 16.61 3.16 -2.99
C HIS A 334 15.49 3.39 -4.01
N ARG A 335 15.44 4.61 -4.54
CA ARG A 335 14.75 4.88 -5.82
C ARG A 335 15.46 4.14 -6.96
N VAL A 336 14.70 3.65 -7.93
CA VAL A 336 15.24 3.03 -9.14
C VAL A 336 14.42 3.53 -10.35
N GLY A 337 14.91 4.59 -10.99
CA GLY A 337 14.18 5.22 -12.10
C GLY A 337 12.84 5.82 -11.65
N SER A 338 11.73 5.36 -12.23
CA SER A 338 10.37 5.79 -11.87
C SER A 338 9.82 5.13 -10.60
N PHE A 339 10.47 4.07 -10.11
CA PHE A 339 10.06 3.37 -8.90
C PHE A 339 10.61 4.09 -7.66
N GLU A 340 9.70 4.48 -6.76
CA GLU A 340 10.01 5.14 -5.48
C GLU A 340 9.59 4.22 -4.31
N PRO A 341 10.48 3.91 -3.35
CA PRO A 341 10.14 3.06 -2.22
C PRO A 341 9.18 3.77 -1.25
N ARG A 342 8.20 3.03 -0.70
CA ARG A 342 7.23 3.55 0.27
C ARG A 342 7.76 3.42 1.70
N ASN A 343 7.37 4.34 2.58
CA ASN A 343 7.63 4.30 4.04
C ASN A 343 9.11 4.22 4.47
N VAL A 344 10.03 4.74 3.64
CA VAL A 344 11.46 4.79 4.00
C VAL A 344 11.74 5.97 4.93
N ALA A 345 12.26 5.68 6.12
CA ALA A 345 12.72 6.68 7.08
C ALA A 345 13.82 7.55 6.44
N LEU A 346 13.84 8.87 6.71
CA LEU A 346 14.72 9.82 6.03
C LEU A 346 16.21 9.41 6.08
N GLY A 347 16.70 8.90 7.21
CA GLY A 347 18.08 8.42 7.37
C GLY A 347 18.43 7.16 6.58
N THR A 348 17.43 6.38 6.16
CA THR A 348 17.61 5.14 5.38
C THR A 348 17.40 5.33 3.88
N ARG A 349 17.05 6.55 3.42
CA ARG A 349 16.78 6.83 2.00
C ARG A 349 18.05 6.86 1.17
N GLY A 350 18.18 5.88 0.29
CA GLY A 350 19.29 5.76 -0.65
C GLY A 350 19.06 6.54 -1.95
N SER A 351 20.15 6.95 -2.61
CA SER A 351 20.10 7.64 -3.91
C SER A 351 19.39 6.81 -4.97
N ASP A 352 18.90 7.45 -6.03
CA ASP A 352 18.53 6.74 -7.26
C ASP A 352 19.68 5.81 -7.69
N LEU A 353 19.38 4.55 -8.02
CA LEU A 353 20.37 3.57 -8.48
C LEU A 353 20.40 3.41 -9.99
N LEU A 354 19.38 3.88 -10.72
CA LEU A 354 19.38 3.73 -12.17
C LEU A 354 20.50 4.59 -12.79
N MET A 355 21.17 4.04 -13.80
CA MET A 355 22.32 4.62 -14.50
C MET A 355 23.46 5.06 -13.55
N LEU A 356 23.70 4.29 -12.47
CA LEU A 356 24.71 4.62 -11.45
C LEU A 356 26.12 4.84 -12.00
N GLY A 357 26.49 4.09 -13.04
CA GLY A 357 27.76 4.17 -13.75
C GLY A 357 27.98 5.47 -14.52
N GLN A 358 26.97 6.33 -14.68
CA GLN A 358 27.19 7.70 -15.20
C GLN A 358 27.83 8.63 -14.17
N ARG A 359 27.86 8.24 -12.88
CA ARG A 359 28.32 9.10 -11.78
C ARG A 359 29.29 8.43 -10.83
N MET A 360 29.20 7.12 -10.62
CA MET A 360 30.02 6.36 -9.68
C MET A 360 31.03 5.48 -10.43
N ARG A 361 32.18 5.23 -9.81
CA ARG A 361 33.16 4.26 -10.33
C ARG A 361 32.77 2.84 -9.93
N GLN A 362 32.81 1.91 -10.89
CA GLN A 362 32.47 0.50 -10.65
C GLN A 362 33.38 -0.14 -9.59
N SER A 363 34.69 0.16 -9.64
CA SER A 363 35.66 -0.35 -8.67
C SER A 363 35.33 0.12 -7.24
N TYR A 364 34.87 1.35 -7.07
CA TYR A 364 34.34 1.83 -5.78
C TYR A 364 33.04 1.12 -5.39
N TYR A 365 32.07 0.98 -6.31
CA TYR A 365 30.79 0.31 -6.04
C TYR A 365 30.98 -1.11 -5.50
N LEU A 366 31.83 -1.91 -6.15
CA LEU A 366 32.10 -3.30 -5.75
C LEU A 366 32.76 -3.39 -4.37
N ARG A 367 33.64 -2.44 -4.01
CA ARG A 367 34.24 -2.37 -2.67
C ARG A 367 33.23 -1.88 -1.61
N TRP A 368 32.47 -0.85 -1.94
CA TRP A 368 31.56 -0.17 -1.03
C TRP A 368 30.39 -1.06 -0.61
N THR A 369 29.71 -1.68 -1.56
CA THR A 369 28.55 -2.56 -1.31
C THR A 369 28.85 -3.72 -0.36
N ARG A 370 30.08 -4.23 -0.34
CA ARG A 370 30.50 -5.32 0.55
C ARG A 370 30.69 -4.90 2.00
N SER A 371 31.02 -3.63 2.26
CA SER A 371 31.20 -3.10 3.63
C SER A 371 31.02 -1.57 3.67
N PRO A 372 29.77 -1.07 3.56
CA PRO A 372 29.50 0.37 3.50
C PRO A 372 30.02 1.15 4.71
N GLN A 373 29.84 0.59 5.90
CA GLN A 373 30.23 1.20 7.18
C GLN A 373 31.75 1.42 7.33
N ARG A 374 32.58 0.68 6.59
CA ARG A 374 34.04 0.89 6.58
C ARG A 374 34.41 2.23 5.92
N ILE A 375 33.59 2.69 4.97
CA ILE A 375 33.87 3.90 4.19
C ILE A 375 33.09 5.10 4.73
N VAL A 376 31.84 4.89 5.14
CA VAL A 376 30.98 5.93 5.73
C VAL A 376 30.43 5.40 7.07
N PRO A 377 31.03 5.80 8.20
CA PRO A 377 30.53 5.44 9.53
C PRO A 377 29.07 5.90 9.73
N GLY A 378 28.26 5.09 10.41
CA GLY A 378 26.83 5.40 10.63
C GLY A 378 25.92 5.20 9.40
N MET A 379 26.43 4.62 8.32
CA MET A 379 25.62 4.28 7.13
C MET A 379 24.69 3.09 7.40
N GLU A 380 23.40 3.26 7.13
CA GLU A 380 22.33 2.26 7.30
C GLU A 380 22.32 1.18 6.19
N MET A 381 23.07 1.39 5.10
CA MET A 381 23.16 0.41 4.02
C MET A 381 23.80 -0.91 4.50
N PRO A 382 23.15 -2.07 4.28
CA PRO A 382 23.66 -3.35 4.74
C PRO A 382 24.95 -3.76 4.00
N SER A 383 25.79 -4.53 4.67
CA SER A 383 27.00 -5.10 4.06
C SER A 383 26.66 -6.35 3.25
N LEU A 384 26.83 -6.29 1.93
CA LEU A 384 26.59 -7.42 1.03
C LEU A 384 27.78 -8.39 1.05
N ARG A 385 27.79 -9.28 2.05
CA ARG A 385 28.90 -10.24 2.29
C ARG A 385 28.55 -11.68 1.94
N LYS A 386 27.28 -11.97 1.72
CA LYS A 386 26.78 -13.30 1.34
C LYS A 386 26.14 -13.19 -0.04
N ALA A 387 26.44 -14.15 -0.90
CA ALA A 387 25.74 -14.30 -2.17
C ALA A 387 24.27 -14.63 -1.90
N VAL A 388 23.39 -14.16 -2.78
CA VAL A 388 21.99 -14.62 -2.83
C VAL A 388 22.01 -16.08 -3.28
N PRO A 389 21.39 -17.00 -2.52
CA PRO A 389 21.35 -18.41 -2.89
C PRO A 389 20.83 -18.61 -4.31
N ASP A 390 21.45 -19.54 -5.03
CA ASP A 390 21.01 -20.01 -6.34
C ASP A 390 20.84 -18.94 -7.44
N VAL A 391 21.56 -17.82 -7.33
CA VAL A 391 21.67 -16.85 -8.42
C VAL A 391 23.09 -16.87 -8.93
N LEU A 392 23.29 -17.05 -10.24
CA LEU A 392 24.62 -16.98 -10.89
C LEU A 392 25.69 -17.84 -10.19
N GLY A 393 25.35 -19.07 -9.78
CA GLY A 393 26.28 -20.01 -9.16
C GLY A 393 26.74 -19.61 -7.75
N GLU A 394 25.99 -18.75 -7.05
CA GLU A 394 26.29 -18.27 -5.69
C GLU A 394 27.62 -17.51 -5.57
N ASP A 395 28.10 -16.97 -6.69
CA ASP A 395 29.26 -16.11 -6.69
C ASP A 395 28.85 -14.65 -6.41
N LEU A 396 29.17 -14.17 -5.20
CA LEU A 396 28.84 -12.81 -4.77
C LEU A 396 29.42 -11.75 -5.72
N LEU A 397 30.60 -11.97 -6.31
CA LEU A 397 31.21 -11.00 -7.21
C LEU A 397 30.49 -10.97 -8.56
N ALA A 398 30.08 -12.11 -9.10
CA ALA A 398 29.25 -12.22 -10.30
C ALA A 398 27.88 -11.56 -10.06
N GLN A 399 27.26 -11.77 -8.90
CA GLN A 399 25.97 -11.14 -8.55
C GLN A 399 26.07 -9.61 -8.41
N LEU A 400 27.09 -9.10 -7.72
CA LEU A 400 27.32 -7.65 -7.64
C LEU A 400 27.62 -7.05 -9.01
N THR A 401 28.32 -7.80 -9.88
CA THR A 401 28.58 -7.39 -11.27
C THR A 401 27.28 -7.36 -12.09
N ALA A 402 26.44 -8.39 -11.99
CA ALA A 402 25.14 -8.42 -12.64
C ALA A 402 24.21 -7.31 -12.14
N THR A 403 24.24 -7.01 -10.85
CA THR A 403 23.50 -5.88 -10.25
C THR A 403 23.97 -4.54 -10.83
N TRP A 404 25.30 -4.35 -10.93
CA TRP A 404 25.88 -3.16 -11.56
C TRP A 404 25.48 -3.03 -13.03
N GLU A 405 25.56 -4.11 -13.81
CA GLU A 405 25.20 -4.10 -15.23
C GLU A 405 23.71 -3.84 -15.43
N ALA A 406 22.84 -4.50 -14.67
CA ALA A 406 21.40 -4.29 -14.72
C ALA A 406 21.01 -2.85 -14.38
N LEU A 407 21.55 -2.28 -13.29
CA LEU A 407 21.30 -0.88 -12.92
C LEU A 407 21.79 0.14 -13.96
N ASN A 408 22.69 -0.27 -14.86
CA ASN A 408 23.21 0.56 -15.94
C ASN A 408 22.64 0.22 -17.32
N ASP A 409 21.68 -0.71 -17.40
CA ASP A 409 20.94 -1.02 -18.61
C ASP A 409 19.66 -0.15 -18.68
N PRO A 410 19.45 0.64 -19.74
CA PRO A 410 18.26 1.48 -19.87
C PRO A 410 16.94 0.69 -19.93
N ARG A 411 16.99 -0.63 -20.20
CA ARG A 411 15.82 -1.53 -20.20
C ARG A 411 15.47 -2.05 -18.80
N PHE A 412 16.32 -1.83 -17.81
CA PHE A 412 16.05 -2.29 -16.45
C PHE A 412 14.94 -1.46 -15.81
N THR A 413 13.93 -2.14 -15.31
CA THR A 413 12.88 -1.55 -14.49
C THR A 413 12.98 -2.13 -13.09
N ALA A 414 12.63 -1.35 -12.07
CA ALA A 414 12.68 -1.87 -10.72
C ALA A 414 11.66 -3.00 -10.56
N PRO A 415 12.02 -4.14 -9.95
CA PRO A 415 11.02 -5.06 -9.42
C PRO A 415 10.20 -4.30 -8.38
N THR A 416 8.87 -4.41 -8.38
CA THR A 416 8.07 -3.63 -7.42
C THR A 416 8.29 -4.11 -5.99
N SER A 417 8.21 -3.15 -5.05
CA SER A 417 8.48 -3.32 -3.62
C SER A 417 7.79 -4.55 -3.01
N PRO A 418 8.52 -5.41 -2.31
CA PRO A 418 7.96 -6.56 -1.60
C PRO A 418 7.36 -6.22 -0.24
N SER A 419 7.76 -5.10 0.37
CA SER A 419 7.14 -4.61 1.62
C SER A 419 5.70 -4.11 1.42
N ALA A 420 5.22 -4.06 0.18
CA ALA A 420 3.83 -3.82 -0.20
C ALA A 420 3.21 -4.99 -0.98
N VAL A 421 3.97 -6.09 -1.16
CA VAL A 421 3.48 -7.29 -1.84
C VAL A 421 2.97 -8.25 -0.77
N GLU A 422 1.67 -8.47 -0.79
CA GLU A 422 1.01 -9.39 0.12
C GLU A 422 1.32 -10.85 -0.23
N GLN A 423 1.54 -11.14 -1.53
CA GLN A 423 1.81 -12.47 -2.05
C GLN A 423 2.72 -12.43 -3.29
N LEU A 424 3.72 -13.31 -3.36
CA LEU A 424 4.57 -13.51 -4.54
C LEU A 424 4.56 -14.99 -4.93
N LEU A 425 3.94 -15.30 -6.06
CA LEU A 425 3.84 -16.65 -6.59
C LEU A 425 4.96 -16.90 -7.60
N VAL A 426 5.59 -18.07 -7.47
CA VAL A 426 6.60 -18.60 -8.39
C VAL A 426 6.20 -20.01 -8.77
N VAL A 427 6.48 -20.41 -10.01
CA VAL A 427 6.32 -21.79 -10.47
C VAL A 427 7.71 -22.37 -10.66
N ARG A 428 8.23 -23.18 -9.75
CA ARG A 428 9.59 -23.75 -9.83
C ARG A 428 9.68 -24.84 -10.91
N PRO A 429 10.88 -25.19 -11.41
CA PRO A 429 11.04 -26.35 -12.28
C PRO A 429 10.50 -27.62 -11.59
N GLY A 430 9.67 -28.38 -12.29
CA GLY A 430 9.03 -29.58 -11.74
C GLY A 430 7.73 -29.33 -10.96
N GLU A 431 7.43 -28.09 -10.55
CA GLU A 431 6.13 -27.75 -9.95
C GLU A 431 5.01 -27.76 -11.00
N PRO A 432 3.75 -27.96 -10.56
CA PRO A 432 2.60 -27.83 -11.42
C PRO A 432 2.40 -26.42 -11.93
N THR A 433 1.78 -26.30 -13.11
CA THR A 433 1.31 -25.01 -13.63
C THR A 433 0.42 -24.32 -12.58
N ARG A 434 0.62 -23.03 -12.37
CA ARG A 434 -0.16 -22.23 -11.41
C ARG A 434 -1.04 -21.24 -12.14
N VAL A 435 -2.19 -20.92 -11.56
CA VAL A 435 -3.21 -20.04 -12.14
C VAL A 435 -3.63 -18.98 -11.13
N VAL A 436 -3.87 -17.75 -11.60
CA VAL A 436 -4.51 -16.69 -10.81
C VAL A 436 -5.66 -16.09 -11.62
N ARG A 437 -6.83 -15.96 -11.00
CA ARG A 437 -8.13 -15.53 -11.55
C ARG A 437 -8.64 -14.21 -10.94
N ASP A 438 -7.74 -13.40 -10.40
CA ASP A 438 -8.04 -12.12 -9.73
C ASP A 438 -7.73 -10.91 -10.63
N VAL A 439 -7.96 -9.68 -10.15
CA VAL A 439 -7.78 -8.47 -10.95
C VAL A 439 -6.30 -8.20 -11.22
N PHE A 440 -5.91 -8.15 -12.49
CA PHE A 440 -4.55 -7.77 -12.90
C PHE A 440 -4.47 -6.34 -13.43
N THR A 441 -3.34 -5.67 -13.20
CA THR A 441 -2.98 -4.44 -13.92
C THR A 441 -2.19 -4.73 -15.20
N SER A 442 -2.42 -3.91 -16.22
CA SER A 442 -1.67 -3.95 -17.48
C SER A 442 -0.94 -2.63 -17.75
N SER A 443 0.25 -2.70 -18.35
CA SER A 443 1.02 -1.52 -18.73
C SER A 443 0.36 -0.79 -19.90
N LYS A 444 0.63 0.50 -20.07
CA LYS A 444 0.05 1.32 -21.16
C LYS A 444 0.43 0.77 -22.54
N GLU A 445 1.64 0.24 -22.66
CA GLU A 445 2.20 -0.38 -23.88
C GLU A 445 1.43 -1.65 -24.27
N ASN A 446 0.68 -2.23 -23.33
CA ASN A 446 -0.15 -3.44 -23.49
C ASN A 446 -1.65 -3.16 -23.32
N GLY A 447 -2.08 -1.96 -23.75
CA GLY A 447 -3.47 -1.49 -23.71
C GLY A 447 -3.90 -0.83 -22.40
N GLY A 448 -3.08 -0.90 -21.35
CA GLY A 448 -3.32 -0.27 -20.05
C GLY A 448 -4.53 -0.83 -19.29
N GLY A 449 -4.81 -0.19 -18.15
CA GLY A 449 -6.00 -0.43 -17.34
C GLY A 449 -5.94 -1.68 -16.46
N TYR A 450 -7.13 -2.10 -16.03
CA TYR A 450 -7.36 -3.27 -15.20
C TYR A 450 -8.02 -4.37 -16.01
N ILE A 451 -7.66 -5.62 -15.72
CA ILE A 451 -8.25 -6.82 -16.29
C ILE A 451 -9.00 -7.50 -15.14
N ALA A 452 -10.30 -7.23 -15.03
CA ALA A 452 -11.10 -7.73 -13.91
C ALA A 452 -11.22 -9.26 -13.98
N ARG A 453 -11.62 -9.82 -15.12
CA ARG A 453 -11.68 -11.27 -15.34
C ARG A 453 -10.38 -11.80 -15.96
N ALA A 454 -9.28 -11.74 -15.22
CA ALA A 454 -7.99 -12.22 -15.71
C ALA A 454 -7.85 -13.75 -15.59
N LEU A 455 -7.06 -14.36 -16.48
CA LEU A 455 -6.53 -15.71 -16.33
C LEU A 455 -5.01 -15.62 -16.52
N ALA A 456 -4.28 -15.48 -15.42
CA ALA A 456 -2.83 -15.52 -15.43
C ALA A 456 -2.36 -16.97 -15.27
N ILE A 457 -1.39 -17.40 -16.08
CA ILE A 457 -0.85 -18.75 -16.08
C ILE A 457 0.67 -18.66 -15.94
N GLY A 458 1.24 -19.43 -15.02
CA GLY A 458 2.67 -19.58 -14.84
C GLY A 458 3.10 -21.01 -15.14
N LEU A 459 4.11 -21.17 -15.99
CA LEU A 459 4.66 -22.46 -16.38
C LEU A 459 5.98 -22.73 -15.66
N ASN A 460 6.28 -24.01 -15.43
CA ASN A 460 7.48 -24.44 -14.72
C ASN A 460 8.80 -24.25 -15.49
N ASN A 461 8.74 -23.85 -16.77
CA ASN A 461 9.90 -23.40 -17.53
C ASN A 461 10.13 -21.88 -17.48
N GLY A 462 9.37 -21.15 -16.65
CA GLY A 462 9.56 -19.72 -16.39
C GLY A 462 8.77 -18.79 -17.32
N HIS A 463 8.00 -19.32 -18.27
CA HIS A 463 7.07 -18.51 -19.06
C HIS A 463 5.79 -18.20 -18.28
N ASN A 464 5.38 -16.94 -18.30
CA ASN A 464 4.15 -16.48 -17.66
C ASN A 464 3.34 -15.63 -18.63
N MET A 465 2.02 -15.78 -18.56
CA MET A 465 1.09 -15.19 -19.51
C MET A 465 -0.14 -14.68 -18.79
N LEU A 466 -0.73 -13.60 -19.31
CA LEU A 466 -1.92 -12.99 -18.75
C LEU A 466 -2.99 -12.88 -19.83
N PHE A 467 -4.10 -13.59 -19.66
CA PHE A 467 -5.26 -13.51 -20.54
C PHE A 467 -6.35 -12.63 -19.93
N ASP A 468 -7.02 -11.88 -20.79
CA ASP A 468 -8.22 -11.11 -20.48
C ASP A 468 -9.42 -11.89 -20.98
N LEU A 469 -10.27 -12.36 -20.06
CA LEU A 469 -11.48 -13.13 -20.39
C LEU A 469 -12.72 -12.26 -20.60
N ASP A 470 -12.62 -10.93 -20.51
CA ASP A 470 -13.67 -10.06 -21.01
C ASP A 470 -13.56 -9.91 -22.53
N ASN A 471 -12.34 -9.94 -23.08
CA ASN A 471 -12.11 -9.80 -24.52
C ASN A 471 -11.55 -11.08 -25.19
N PHE A 472 -11.20 -12.12 -24.42
CA PHE A 472 -10.56 -13.35 -24.90
C PHE A 472 -9.29 -13.07 -25.71
N THR A 473 -8.32 -12.45 -25.04
CA THR A 473 -7.07 -12.01 -25.66
C THR A 473 -5.88 -12.19 -24.73
N LEU A 474 -4.73 -12.56 -25.28
CA LEU A 474 -3.47 -12.53 -24.54
C LEU A 474 -3.05 -11.06 -24.34
N ARG A 475 -2.84 -10.65 -23.10
CA ARG A 475 -2.48 -9.26 -22.74
C ARG A 475 -1.02 -9.07 -22.39
N ASN A 476 -0.32 -10.13 -21.98
CA ASN A 476 1.06 -10.00 -21.55
C ASN A 476 1.80 -11.33 -21.61
N TRP A 477 3.10 -11.29 -21.92
CA TRP A 477 4.00 -12.44 -21.90
C TRP A 477 5.31 -12.06 -21.21
N THR A 478 5.58 -12.69 -20.08
CA THR A 478 6.78 -12.44 -19.27
C THR A 478 7.58 -13.71 -19.04
N PHE A 479 8.83 -13.54 -18.62
CA PHE A 479 9.75 -14.61 -18.30
C PHE A 479 10.36 -14.41 -16.89
N GLY A 480 10.38 -15.45 -16.06
CA GLY A 480 10.86 -15.42 -14.67
C GLY A 480 9.76 -15.69 -13.64
N ASP A 481 9.70 -14.89 -12.58
CA ASP A 481 8.69 -15.00 -11.51
C ASP A 481 7.26 -14.86 -12.05
N PHE A 482 6.30 -15.58 -11.47
CA PHE A 482 4.96 -15.69 -12.04
C PHE A 482 4.12 -14.45 -11.79
N ALA A 483 3.64 -14.25 -10.57
CA ALA A 483 2.68 -13.20 -10.26
C ALA A 483 2.89 -12.65 -8.85
N ARG A 484 2.58 -11.37 -8.66
CA ARG A 484 2.66 -10.70 -7.36
C ARG A 484 1.39 -9.92 -7.06
N GLN A 485 0.96 -9.93 -5.82
CA GLN A 485 -0.20 -9.21 -5.32
C GLN A 485 0.23 -7.98 -4.53
N ARG A 486 -0.43 -6.84 -4.72
CA ARG A 486 -0.19 -5.59 -3.98
C ARG A 486 -1.51 -4.92 -3.62
N THR A 487 -1.46 -4.00 -2.67
CA THR A 487 -2.60 -3.16 -2.29
C THR A 487 -2.44 -1.72 -2.80
N GLU A 488 -3.55 -1.13 -3.24
CA GLU A 488 -3.63 0.28 -3.61
C GLU A 488 -4.98 0.85 -3.14
N GLY A 489 -4.92 1.70 -2.12
CA GLY A 489 -6.11 2.13 -1.38
C GLY A 489 -6.75 0.94 -0.66
N LYS A 490 -8.04 0.72 -0.89
CA LYS A 490 -8.77 -0.45 -0.37
C LYS A 490 -8.69 -1.66 -1.30
N SER A 491 -8.22 -1.48 -2.54
CA SER A 491 -8.24 -2.51 -3.57
C SER A 491 -6.95 -3.33 -3.60
N TRP A 492 -7.10 -4.57 -4.03
CA TRP A 492 -6.02 -5.54 -4.20
C TRP A 492 -5.85 -5.79 -5.69
N TYR A 493 -4.60 -5.78 -6.17
CA TYR A 493 -4.28 -5.94 -7.57
C TYR A 493 -3.12 -6.92 -7.74
N TRP A 494 -3.12 -7.61 -8.87
CA TRP A 494 -2.03 -8.47 -9.29
C TRP A 494 -1.26 -7.89 -10.47
N ASP A 495 0.02 -8.22 -10.53
CA ASP A 495 0.91 -7.95 -11.66
C ASP A 495 1.62 -9.26 -12.04
N LEU A 496 1.90 -9.46 -13.34
CA LEU A 496 2.92 -10.44 -13.71
C LEU A 496 4.27 -9.97 -13.17
N ALA A 497 4.96 -10.85 -12.43
CA ALA A 497 6.18 -10.47 -11.70
C ALA A 497 7.44 -10.54 -12.59
N GLY A 498 7.43 -11.42 -13.58
CA GLY A 498 8.54 -11.65 -14.50
C GLY A 498 8.81 -10.51 -15.47
N VAL A 499 9.93 -10.61 -16.19
CA VAL A 499 10.38 -9.62 -17.16
C VAL A 499 9.49 -9.68 -18.41
N PRO A 500 8.85 -8.57 -18.83
CA PRO A 500 8.17 -8.52 -20.12
C PRO A 500 9.15 -8.75 -21.26
N ILE A 501 8.92 -9.78 -22.07
CA ILE A 501 9.81 -10.09 -23.18
C ILE A 501 9.30 -9.51 -24.50
N MET A 502 8.03 -9.11 -24.54
CA MET A 502 7.33 -8.59 -25.70
C MET A 502 6.31 -7.52 -25.27
N GLN A 503 6.03 -6.53 -26.12
CA GLN A 503 5.04 -5.48 -25.88
C GLN A 503 4.20 -5.17 -27.13
N GLY A 504 3.12 -4.40 -26.97
CA GLY A 504 2.17 -4.08 -28.04
C GLY A 504 0.95 -5.00 -28.06
N PHE A 505 0.65 -5.63 -26.92
CA PHE A 505 -0.60 -6.37 -26.74
C PHE A 505 -1.78 -5.38 -26.64
N THR A 506 -2.96 -5.75 -27.14
CA THR A 506 -4.13 -4.87 -27.18
C THR A 506 -5.26 -5.40 -26.30
N SER A 507 -6.29 -4.58 -26.04
CA SER A 507 -7.53 -5.04 -25.42
C SER A 507 -8.50 -5.69 -26.41
N GLU A 508 -8.22 -5.63 -27.71
CA GLU A 508 -9.01 -6.30 -28.75
C GLU A 508 -8.89 -7.82 -28.66
N SER A 509 -9.95 -8.52 -29.06
CA SER A 509 -10.00 -9.97 -29.05
C SER A 509 -8.91 -10.59 -29.93
N ASP A 510 -8.34 -11.71 -29.49
CA ASP A 510 -7.46 -12.52 -30.34
C ASP A 510 -8.26 -13.22 -31.46
N PHE A 511 -9.59 -13.23 -31.38
CA PHE A 511 -10.47 -14.01 -32.25
C PHE A 511 -11.40 -13.11 -33.06
N ALA A 512 -11.58 -13.43 -34.33
CA ALA A 512 -12.60 -12.81 -35.18
C ALA A 512 -13.10 -13.78 -36.25
N LEU A 513 -14.35 -13.64 -36.67
CA LEU A 513 -14.87 -14.35 -37.83
C LEU A 513 -14.64 -13.55 -39.11
N GLN A 514 -14.36 -14.24 -40.21
CA GLN A 514 -14.31 -13.65 -41.53
C GLN A 514 -15.11 -14.51 -42.51
N ALA A 515 -15.95 -13.87 -43.34
CA ALA A 515 -16.60 -14.59 -44.42
C ALA A 515 -15.56 -15.09 -45.43
N VAL A 516 -15.74 -16.32 -45.92
CA VAL A 516 -14.84 -16.96 -46.88
C VAL A 516 -14.95 -16.28 -48.25
N GLU A 517 -16.15 -15.81 -48.62
CA GLU A 517 -16.41 -15.08 -49.86
C GLU A 517 -17.19 -13.78 -49.59
N PRO A 518 -16.75 -12.62 -50.13
CA PRO A 518 -15.47 -12.41 -50.80
C PRO A 518 -14.28 -12.49 -49.83
N SER A 519 -13.11 -12.90 -50.30
CA SER A 519 -11.92 -13.16 -49.48
C SER A 519 -11.40 -11.96 -48.66
N ASN A 520 -11.82 -10.75 -49.00
CA ASN A 520 -11.47 -9.49 -48.32
C ASN A 520 -12.58 -8.98 -47.39
N SER A 521 -13.50 -9.85 -46.97
CA SER A 521 -14.57 -9.49 -46.04
C SER A 521 -14.01 -8.95 -44.70
N PRO A 522 -14.69 -8.00 -44.05
CA PRO A 522 -14.26 -7.44 -42.77
C PRO A 522 -14.24 -8.49 -41.66
N LEU A 523 -13.37 -8.29 -40.67
CA LEU A 523 -13.32 -9.12 -39.47
C LEU A 523 -14.48 -8.76 -38.54
N LEU A 524 -15.19 -9.79 -38.09
CA LEU A 524 -16.27 -9.69 -37.10
C LEU A 524 -15.72 -10.10 -35.74
N ALA A 525 -15.55 -9.13 -34.84
CA ALA A 525 -15.14 -9.39 -33.46
C ALA A 525 -16.30 -10.00 -32.63
N PRO A 526 -16.01 -10.70 -31.53
CA PRO A 526 -17.03 -11.17 -30.60
C PRO A 526 -17.86 -10.01 -30.04
N ILE A 527 -19.17 -10.23 -29.92
CA ILE A 527 -20.08 -9.25 -29.32
C ILE A 527 -19.99 -9.30 -27.80
N LYS A 528 -20.05 -8.13 -27.16
CA LYS A 528 -20.05 -8.06 -25.70
C LYS A 528 -21.46 -8.26 -25.13
N GLU A 529 -21.66 -9.35 -24.42
CA GLU A 529 -22.84 -9.62 -23.60
C GLU A 529 -22.47 -9.45 -22.12
N ASN A 530 -23.10 -8.51 -21.42
CA ASN A 530 -22.73 -8.13 -20.03
C ASN A 530 -21.24 -7.78 -19.88
N ASN A 531 -20.69 -7.07 -20.86
CA ASN A 531 -19.29 -6.62 -20.95
C ASN A 531 -18.25 -7.74 -21.16
N SER A 532 -18.64 -8.96 -21.56
CA SER A 532 -17.70 -10.01 -21.99
C SER A 532 -18.03 -10.51 -23.40
N GLY A 533 -17.00 -10.78 -24.21
CA GLY A 533 -17.10 -11.31 -25.58
C GLY A 533 -17.48 -12.79 -25.66
N GLY A 534 -17.69 -13.45 -24.52
CA GLY A 534 -17.86 -14.89 -24.44
C GLY A 534 -18.02 -15.38 -23.00
N ARG A 535 -17.82 -16.68 -22.78
CA ARG A 535 -17.95 -17.32 -21.47
C ARG A 535 -16.86 -18.36 -21.25
N LEU A 536 -16.09 -18.22 -20.17
CA LEU A 536 -15.26 -19.31 -19.65
C LEU A 536 -16.16 -20.42 -19.12
N ASN A 537 -15.94 -21.65 -19.58
CA ASN A 537 -16.71 -22.82 -19.15
C ASN A 537 -15.91 -23.64 -18.13
N SER A 538 -14.65 -23.93 -18.43
CA SER A 538 -13.81 -24.75 -17.57
C SER A 538 -12.33 -24.54 -17.84
N TYR A 539 -11.49 -24.90 -16.88
CA TYR A 539 -10.07 -25.11 -17.12
C TYR A 539 -9.55 -26.25 -16.25
N GLN A 540 -8.56 -26.97 -16.78
CA GLN A 540 -7.93 -28.10 -16.12
C GLN A 540 -6.42 -27.92 -16.15
N VAL A 541 -5.78 -28.10 -15.01
CA VAL A 541 -4.33 -28.08 -14.87
C VAL A 541 -3.84 -29.52 -14.80
N ASP A 542 -3.07 -29.92 -15.80
CA ASP A 542 -2.26 -31.13 -15.73
C ASP A 542 -0.88 -30.74 -15.17
N GLN A 543 -0.08 -31.69 -14.64
CA GLN A 543 1.21 -31.43 -13.98
C GLN A 543 2.13 -30.37 -14.62
N LYS A 544 2.07 -30.12 -15.94
CA LYS A 544 2.87 -29.06 -16.58
C LYS A 544 2.08 -28.19 -17.56
N SER A 545 0.81 -28.48 -17.80
CA SER A 545 0.02 -27.86 -18.86
C SER A 545 -1.34 -27.44 -18.36
N ILE A 546 -2.01 -26.59 -19.11
CA ILE A 546 -3.38 -26.18 -18.82
C ILE A 546 -4.23 -26.31 -20.07
N LYS A 547 -5.45 -26.83 -19.89
CA LYS A 547 -6.51 -26.89 -20.89
C LYS A 547 -7.60 -25.91 -20.48
N ILE A 548 -8.10 -25.11 -21.43
CA ILE A 548 -9.06 -24.04 -21.18
C ILE A 548 -10.19 -24.17 -22.20
N HIS A 549 -11.43 -24.15 -21.76
CA HIS A 549 -12.61 -24.24 -22.62
C HIS A 549 -13.52 -23.04 -22.42
N TYR A 550 -13.93 -22.42 -23.51
CA TYR A 550 -14.80 -21.26 -23.49
C TYR A 550 -15.59 -21.12 -24.79
N ASP A 551 -16.68 -20.36 -24.72
CA ASP A 551 -17.50 -20.02 -25.88
C ASP A 551 -17.29 -18.55 -26.24
N LEU A 552 -17.20 -18.24 -27.53
CA LEU A 552 -17.16 -16.87 -28.06
C LEU A 552 -18.47 -16.55 -28.76
N HIS A 553 -19.02 -15.37 -28.55
CA HIS A 553 -20.32 -14.99 -29.08
C HIS A 553 -20.15 -13.98 -30.23
N PHE A 554 -20.79 -14.23 -31.37
CA PHE A 554 -20.77 -13.38 -32.55
C PHE A 554 -22.18 -13.04 -33.00
N LYS A 555 -22.33 -11.94 -33.74
CA LYS A 555 -23.60 -11.57 -34.38
C LYS A 555 -23.43 -11.62 -35.90
N ILE A 556 -24.17 -12.51 -36.55
CA ILE A 556 -24.19 -12.71 -38.00
C ILE A 556 -25.64 -12.63 -38.45
N ASP A 557 -25.95 -11.76 -39.42
CA ASP A 557 -27.32 -11.56 -39.94
C ASP A 557 -28.37 -11.37 -38.85
N ASN A 558 -28.02 -10.57 -37.83
CA ASN A 558 -28.82 -10.33 -36.61
C ASN A 558 -29.11 -11.55 -35.73
N LYS A 559 -28.51 -12.71 -35.99
CA LYS A 559 -28.58 -13.90 -35.14
C LYS A 559 -27.31 -14.03 -34.31
N ASN A 560 -27.47 -14.37 -33.04
CA ASN A 560 -26.34 -14.69 -32.17
C ASN A 560 -25.86 -16.10 -32.51
N GLN A 561 -24.55 -16.24 -32.70
CA GLN A 561 -23.87 -17.50 -32.98
C GLN A 561 -22.75 -17.69 -31.96
N SER A 562 -22.65 -18.89 -31.38
CA SER A 562 -21.59 -19.23 -30.44
C SER A 562 -20.58 -20.15 -31.12
N VAL A 563 -19.30 -19.79 -31.06
CA VAL A 563 -18.18 -20.64 -31.49
C VAL A 563 -17.52 -21.22 -30.27
N HIS A 564 -17.33 -22.54 -30.25
CA HIS A 564 -16.70 -23.22 -29.12
C HIS A 564 -15.18 -23.29 -29.32
N VAL A 565 -14.42 -22.94 -28.28
CA VAL A 565 -12.97 -22.89 -28.32
C VAL A 565 -12.36 -23.73 -27.19
N ARG A 566 -11.40 -24.57 -27.56
CA ARG A 566 -10.56 -25.35 -26.64
C ARG A 566 -9.10 -25.00 -26.84
N GLU A 567 -8.46 -24.53 -25.79
CA GLU A 567 -7.04 -24.21 -25.79
C GLU A 567 -6.25 -25.16 -24.91
N GLN A 568 -5.05 -25.53 -25.36
CA GLN A 568 -4.05 -26.21 -24.53
C GLN A 568 -2.73 -25.44 -24.58
N ILE A 569 -2.24 -25.06 -23.41
CA ILE A 569 -0.96 -24.37 -23.21
C ILE A 569 0.01 -25.35 -22.56
N THR A 570 1.14 -25.60 -23.22
CA THR A 570 2.13 -26.59 -22.77
C THR A 570 3.54 -26.02 -22.88
N PRO A 571 4.39 -26.14 -21.84
CA PRO A 571 5.80 -25.75 -21.92
C PRO A 571 6.53 -26.66 -22.91
N GLU A 572 7.42 -26.09 -23.71
CA GLU A 572 8.21 -26.80 -24.71
C GLU A 572 9.69 -26.53 -24.48
N GLY A 573 10.37 -27.50 -23.86
CA GLY A 573 11.74 -27.30 -23.39
C GLY A 573 11.87 -26.17 -22.35
N SER A 574 13.06 -25.59 -22.25
CA SER A 574 13.39 -24.54 -21.27
C SER A 574 13.09 -23.11 -21.74
N SER A 575 12.81 -22.92 -23.02
CA SER A 575 12.75 -21.58 -23.64
C SER A 575 11.59 -21.39 -24.63
N ALA A 576 10.61 -22.29 -24.63
CA ALA A 576 9.41 -22.14 -25.44
C ALA A 576 8.15 -22.65 -24.74
N TRP A 577 7.01 -22.29 -25.29
CA TRP A 577 5.71 -22.86 -24.94
C TRP A 577 4.81 -22.87 -26.17
N LYS A 578 3.89 -23.83 -26.20
CA LYS A 578 2.98 -24.06 -27.31
C LYS A 578 1.54 -23.79 -26.88
N ARG A 579 0.81 -23.05 -27.72
CA ARG A 579 -0.63 -22.77 -27.62
C ARG A 579 -1.33 -23.53 -28.75
N THR A 580 -2.05 -24.59 -28.41
CA THR A 580 -2.90 -25.31 -29.37
C THR A 580 -4.32 -24.81 -29.21
N ILE A 581 -4.93 -24.29 -30.27
CA ILE A 581 -6.26 -23.68 -30.26
C ILE A 581 -7.14 -24.46 -31.22
N ALA A 582 -8.14 -25.15 -30.69
CA ALA A 582 -9.14 -25.88 -31.46
C ALA A 582 -10.46 -25.12 -31.43
N VAL A 583 -11.08 -24.94 -32.60
CA VAL A 583 -12.40 -24.31 -32.74
C VAL A 583 -13.39 -25.26 -33.39
N SER A 584 -14.64 -25.21 -32.93
CA SER A 584 -15.78 -25.92 -33.51
C SER A 584 -17.02 -25.02 -33.53
N ASP A 585 -18.03 -25.45 -34.28
CA ASP A 585 -19.28 -24.69 -34.47
C ASP A 585 -19.09 -23.33 -35.15
N VAL A 586 -18.06 -23.21 -36.00
CA VAL A 586 -17.89 -22.03 -36.85
C VAL A 586 -19.01 -22.00 -37.90
N PRO A 587 -19.75 -20.89 -38.04
CA PRO A 587 -20.88 -20.78 -38.97
C PRO A 587 -20.50 -21.07 -40.42
N ASP A 588 -21.44 -21.65 -41.17
CA ASP A 588 -21.26 -21.91 -42.61
C ASP A 588 -20.95 -20.62 -43.37
N GLY A 589 -19.98 -20.68 -44.29
CA GLY A 589 -19.49 -19.52 -45.04
C GLY A 589 -18.49 -18.64 -44.27
N TYR A 590 -18.17 -18.95 -43.01
CA TYR A 590 -17.16 -18.24 -42.22
C TYR A 590 -15.96 -19.11 -41.87
N GLN A 591 -14.86 -18.44 -41.51
CA GLN A 591 -13.66 -19.01 -40.91
C GLN A 591 -13.20 -18.17 -39.73
N MET A 592 -12.55 -18.80 -38.76
CA MET A 592 -11.94 -18.12 -37.61
C MET A 592 -10.57 -17.57 -37.98
N ARG A 593 -10.34 -16.31 -37.59
CA ARG A 593 -9.07 -15.61 -37.63
C ARG A 593 -8.54 -15.48 -36.22
N ILE A 594 -7.33 -16.00 -36.00
CA ILE A 594 -6.67 -15.98 -34.70
C ILE A 594 -5.46 -15.06 -34.80
N ALA A 595 -5.45 -13.99 -34.03
CA ALA A 595 -4.39 -13.00 -34.04
C ALA A 595 -3.06 -13.60 -33.58
N ILE A 596 -2.04 -13.48 -34.42
CA ILE A 596 -0.65 -13.78 -34.08
C ILE A 596 0.06 -12.47 -33.68
N ASN A 597 -0.39 -11.36 -34.28
CA ASN A 597 -0.04 -9.94 -34.09
C ASN A 597 1.46 -9.64 -33.93
N ARG A 598 1.99 -8.76 -34.80
CA ARG A 598 3.39 -8.34 -34.78
C ARG A 598 3.67 -7.42 -33.59
N ARG A 599 4.03 -8.04 -32.47
CA ARG A 599 4.41 -7.36 -31.24
C ARG A 599 5.89 -6.98 -31.26
N THR A 600 6.24 -5.94 -30.51
CA THR A 600 7.62 -5.47 -30.43
C THR A 600 8.40 -6.33 -29.44
N ALA A 601 9.45 -6.99 -29.92
CA ALA A 601 10.40 -7.73 -29.10
C ALA A 601 11.15 -6.78 -28.15
N LEU A 602 11.26 -7.15 -26.88
CA LEU A 602 12.01 -6.39 -25.88
C LEU A 602 13.33 -7.07 -25.53
N VAL A 603 13.28 -8.33 -25.11
CA VAL A 603 14.45 -9.10 -24.63
C VAL A 603 14.30 -10.56 -25.04
N GLY A 604 15.41 -11.22 -25.38
CA GLY A 604 15.41 -12.66 -25.64
C GLY A 604 14.93 -13.08 -27.02
N ASN A 605 14.97 -12.19 -28.02
CA ASN A 605 14.55 -12.46 -29.41
C ASN A 605 13.26 -13.30 -29.53
N PRO A 606 12.16 -12.91 -28.87
CA PRO A 606 10.96 -13.73 -28.82
C PRO A 606 10.31 -13.86 -30.20
N ARG A 607 9.81 -15.05 -30.51
CA ARG A 607 9.17 -15.39 -31.79
C ARG A 607 7.85 -16.11 -31.55
N ILE A 608 6.87 -15.86 -32.42
CA ILE A 608 5.59 -16.56 -32.46
C ILE A 608 5.46 -17.15 -33.86
N GLU A 609 5.35 -18.47 -33.95
CA GLU A 609 5.33 -19.21 -35.22
C GLU A 609 4.05 -20.06 -35.31
N VAL A 610 3.42 -20.07 -36.48
CA VAL A 610 2.31 -21.00 -36.77
C VAL A 610 2.92 -22.32 -37.23
N ILE A 611 2.70 -23.40 -36.49
CA ILE A 611 3.22 -24.71 -36.86
C ILE A 611 2.42 -25.21 -38.07
N GLY A 612 3.13 -25.56 -39.15
CA GLY A 612 2.54 -26.12 -40.38
C GLY A 612 2.27 -25.10 -41.50
N GLU A 613 2.47 -23.79 -41.27
CA GLU A 613 2.47 -22.77 -42.32
C GLU A 613 3.91 -22.36 -42.69
N ASP A 614 4.13 -22.00 -43.96
CA ASP A 614 5.43 -21.53 -44.45
C ASP A 614 5.79 -20.18 -43.82
N SER A 615 6.88 -20.15 -43.04
CA SER A 615 7.36 -19.00 -42.25
C SER A 615 7.74 -17.78 -43.11
N THR A 616 7.78 -17.92 -44.43
CA THR A 616 8.04 -16.84 -45.39
C THR A 616 6.82 -15.94 -45.62
N ARG A 617 5.59 -16.40 -45.34
CA ARG A 617 4.36 -15.59 -45.46
C ARG A 617 4.08 -14.84 -44.15
N LYS A 618 4.26 -13.52 -44.16
CA LYS A 618 4.03 -12.65 -42.99
C LYS A 618 2.54 -12.34 -42.76
N SER A 619 1.70 -13.35 -42.50
CA SER A 619 0.30 -13.16 -42.09
C SER A 619 0.21 -12.62 -40.65
N GLU A 620 -0.74 -11.74 -40.37
CA GLU A 620 -1.04 -11.26 -39.01
C GLU A 620 -1.99 -12.20 -38.23
N TYR A 621 -2.62 -13.13 -38.96
CA TYR A 621 -3.63 -14.05 -38.44
C TYR A 621 -3.39 -15.48 -38.92
N ALA A 622 -3.61 -16.44 -38.02
CA ALA A 622 -3.80 -17.85 -38.37
C ALA A 622 -5.25 -18.07 -38.81
N GLN A 623 -5.47 -19.05 -39.70
CA GLN A 623 -6.81 -19.37 -40.24
C GLN A 623 -7.23 -20.78 -39.86
N VAL A 624 -8.47 -20.91 -39.38
CA VAL A 624 -9.06 -22.23 -39.11
C VAL A 624 -10.58 -22.17 -39.31
N LYS A 625 -11.15 -23.13 -40.05
CA LYS A 625 -12.61 -23.26 -40.20
C LYS A 625 -13.19 -24.04 -39.03
N ASN A 626 -13.04 -25.37 -39.02
CA ASN A 626 -13.23 -26.23 -37.87
C ASN A 626 -11.99 -27.11 -37.77
N GLY A 627 -11.40 -27.25 -36.58
CA GLY A 627 -10.12 -27.93 -36.40
C GLY A 627 -9.21 -27.21 -35.42
N ALA A 628 -7.90 -27.46 -35.50
CA ALA A 628 -6.93 -26.90 -34.57
C ALA A 628 -5.77 -26.20 -35.30
N VAL A 629 -5.28 -25.12 -34.70
CA VAL A 629 -4.03 -24.45 -35.07
C VAL A 629 -3.07 -24.50 -33.88
N GLN A 630 -1.77 -24.54 -34.15
CA GLN A 630 -0.74 -24.52 -33.12
C GLN A 630 0.17 -23.31 -33.30
N LEU A 631 0.34 -22.56 -32.22
CA LEU A 631 1.25 -21.42 -32.15
C LEU A 631 2.40 -21.77 -31.19
N LEU A 632 3.63 -21.63 -31.67
CA LEU A 632 4.85 -21.84 -30.90
C LEU A 632 5.46 -20.51 -30.50
N TYR A 633 5.58 -20.26 -29.21
CA TYR A 633 6.16 -19.07 -28.62
C TYR A 633 7.55 -19.42 -28.09
N ARG A 634 8.61 -18.84 -28.66
CA ARG A 634 10.01 -19.14 -28.30
C ARG A 634 10.77 -17.90 -27.88
N THR A 635 11.79 -18.07 -27.06
CA THR A 635 12.76 -17.05 -26.69
C THR A 635 14.15 -17.67 -26.60
N ASP A 636 15.18 -16.85 -26.71
CA ASP A 636 16.57 -17.23 -26.46
C ASP A 636 16.92 -17.20 -24.97
N LEU A 637 16.00 -16.76 -24.10
CA LEU A 637 16.19 -16.74 -22.66
C LEU A 637 16.16 -18.14 -22.08
N THR A 638 17.06 -18.39 -21.14
CA THR A 638 17.06 -19.60 -20.32
C THR A 638 16.74 -19.23 -18.89
N ARG A 639 15.94 -20.07 -18.23
CA ARG A 639 15.53 -19.81 -16.86
C ARG A 639 16.74 -19.97 -15.93
N PRO A 640 17.09 -18.98 -15.09
CA PRO A 640 18.09 -19.17 -14.06
C PRO A 640 17.60 -20.24 -13.07
N LYS A 641 18.47 -21.18 -12.69
CA LYS A 641 18.16 -22.19 -11.67
C LYS A 641 18.20 -21.54 -10.30
N PHE A 642 17.05 -21.43 -9.63
CA PHE A 642 16.95 -20.97 -8.24
C PHE A 642 16.51 -22.14 -7.34
N ASN A 643 17.26 -22.47 -6.30
CA ASN A 643 16.69 -23.04 -5.07
C ASN A 643 16.24 -21.87 -4.17
N LEU A 644 15.19 -22.10 -3.42
CA LEU A 644 14.67 -21.14 -2.46
C LEU A 644 14.40 -21.97 -1.19
N PRO A 645 14.64 -21.42 0.01
CA PRO A 645 14.36 -22.14 1.24
C PRO A 645 12.88 -22.53 1.33
N ASP A 646 12.63 -23.61 2.07
CA ASP A 646 11.30 -24.13 2.35
C ASP A 646 10.44 -23.13 3.13
N GLN A 647 9.14 -23.46 3.16
CA GLN A 647 8.01 -22.66 3.58
C GLN A 647 8.19 -21.85 4.88
N PRO A 648 7.47 -20.73 5.04
CA PRO A 648 7.48 -19.93 6.27
C PRO A 648 7.16 -20.80 7.51
N GLU A 649 7.86 -20.52 8.61
CA GLU A 649 7.70 -21.18 9.91
C GLU A 649 6.23 -21.19 10.36
N ILE A 650 5.77 -22.38 10.74
CA ILE A 650 4.50 -22.60 11.43
C ILE A 650 4.68 -22.07 12.86
N ILE A 651 3.77 -21.18 13.27
CA ILE A 651 3.73 -20.68 14.64
C ILE A 651 3.08 -21.77 15.50
N THR A 652 3.80 -22.26 16.51
CA THR A 652 3.44 -23.46 17.31
C THR A 652 2.85 -23.15 18.69
N GLU A 653 2.41 -21.93 18.97
CA GLU A 653 1.84 -21.60 20.29
C GLU A 653 0.32 -21.37 20.25
N ASP A 654 -0.40 -22.17 21.05
CA ASP A 654 -1.83 -22.03 21.28
C ASP A 654 -2.14 -20.74 22.03
N GLU A 655 -2.90 -19.86 21.39
CA GLU A 655 -3.33 -18.59 21.99
C GLU A 655 -4.80 -18.68 22.42
N SER A 656 -5.07 -18.54 23.72
CA SER A 656 -6.43 -18.69 24.27
C SER A 656 -7.31 -17.46 24.05
N VAL A 657 -8.57 -17.66 23.65
CA VAL A 657 -9.60 -16.62 23.54
C VAL A 657 -10.59 -16.77 24.70
N THR A 658 -10.71 -15.73 25.51
CA THR A 658 -11.45 -15.76 26.78
C THR A 658 -12.68 -14.84 26.78
N SER A 659 -12.93 -14.12 25.68
CA SER A 659 -14.02 -13.15 25.57
C SER A 659 -15.42 -13.75 25.44
N VAL A 660 -15.57 -15.09 25.37
CA VAL A 660 -16.87 -15.77 25.21
C VAL A 660 -17.25 -16.54 26.49
N PRO A 661 -18.13 -16.00 27.35
CA PRO A 661 -18.53 -16.67 28.58
C PRO A 661 -19.17 -18.05 28.34
N GLY A 662 -18.78 -19.03 29.15
CA GLY A 662 -19.25 -20.42 28.99
C GLY A 662 -18.51 -21.23 27.91
N TYR A 663 -17.48 -20.67 27.27
CA TYR A 663 -16.66 -21.37 26.27
C TYR A 663 -15.17 -21.35 26.64
N THR A 664 -14.45 -22.34 26.14
CA THR A 664 -12.99 -22.33 26.06
C THR A 664 -12.61 -22.06 24.62
N GLY A 665 -11.97 -20.91 24.36
CA GLY A 665 -11.54 -20.51 23.03
C GLY A 665 -10.06 -20.81 22.80
N THR A 666 -9.75 -21.42 21.66
CA THR A 666 -8.38 -21.68 21.21
C THR A 666 -8.23 -21.18 19.78
N ARG A 667 -7.20 -20.37 19.52
CA ARG A 667 -6.86 -19.94 18.16
C ARG A 667 -6.06 -21.04 17.48
N LEU A 668 -6.45 -21.43 16.27
CA LEU A 668 -5.73 -22.45 15.50
C LEU A 668 -4.32 -21.93 15.14
N PRO A 669 -3.31 -22.81 15.06
CA PRO A 669 -1.91 -22.48 14.76
C PRO A 669 -1.70 -22.14 13.27
N LEU A 670 -2.43 -21.15 12.76
CA LEU A 670 -2.37 -20.72 11.36
C LEU A 670 -1.48 -19.48 11.21
N PRO A 671 -0.70 -19.36 10.12
CA PRO A 671 0.00 -18.13 9.81
C PRO A 671 -0.95 -16.94 9.78
N ALA A 672 -0.60 -15.86 10.50
CA ALA A 672 -1.46 -14.68 10.61
C ALA A 672 -1.74 -14.01 9.25
N SER A 673 -0.98 -14.32 8.20
CA SER A 673 -1.23 -13.84 6.83
C SER A 673 -2.46 -14.44 6.16
N ILE A 674 -3.00 -15.55 6.70
CA ILE A 674 -4.23 -16.19 6.24
C ILE A 674 -5.43 -15.42 6.79
N MET A 675 -6.38 -15.05 5.92
CA MET A 675 -7.50 -14.16 6.26
C MET A 675 -8.84 -14.85 5.98
N PRO A 676 -9.37 -15.68 6.90
CA PRO A 676 -10.55 -16.50 6.65
C PRO A 676 -11.81 -15.70 6.33
N THR A 677 -12.52 -16.07 5.25
CA THR A 677 -13.72 -15.38 4.75
C THR A 677 -14.98 -16.25 4.72
N ALA A 678 -14.84 -17.57 4.66
CA ALA A 678 -15.93 -18.54 4.80
C ALA A 678 -15.39 -19.86 5.35
N LEU A 679 -16.23 -20.60 6.09
CA LEU A 679 -15.90 -21.87 6.74
C LEU A 679 -17.00 -22.90 6.44
N THR A 680 -16.64 -24.17 6.25
CA THR A 680 -17.58 -25.29 6.14
C THR A 680 -16.91 -26.61 6.52
N TRP A 681 -17.70 -27.68 6.69
CA TRP A 681 -17.22 -28.99 7.11
C TRP A 681 -17.66 -30.09 6.15
N THR A 682 -16.78 -31.06 5.89
CA THR A 682 -17.16 -32.26 5.13
C THR A 682 -17.93 -33.25 6.01
N LYS A 683 -19.09 -33.70 5.52
CA LYS A 683 -19.92 -34.72 6.20
C LYS A 683 -19.60 -36.15 5.74
N GLN A 684 -18.91 -36.29 4.60
CA GLN A 684 -18.62 -37.53 3.90
C GLN A 684 -17.23 -37.43 3.25
N ASP A 685 -16.59 -38.57 3.01
CA ASP A 685 -15.34 -38.64 2.27
C ASP A 685 -15.53 -38.22 0.81
N ARG A 686 -14.54 -37.50 0.28
CA ARG A 686 -14.46 -37.07 -1.11
C ARG A 686 -13.01 -37.30 -1.59
N PRO A 687 -12.77 -37.45 -2.91
CA PRO A 687 -11.42 -37.48 -3.45
C PRO A 687 -10.56 -36.35 -2.89
N GLY A 688 -9.44 -36.69 -2.24
CA GLY A 688 -8.50 -35.73 -1.64
C GLY A 688 -9.00 -34.98 -0.38
N ILE A 689 -10.26 -35.17 0.03
CA ILE A 689 -10.88 -34.46 1.17
C ILE A 689 -11.57 -35.46 2.10
N PRO A 690 -10.92 -35.87 3.20
CA PRO A 690 -11.51 -36.76 4.19
C PRO A 690 -12.78 -36.20 4.82
N LYS A 691 -13.63 -37.08 5.37
CA LYS A 691 -14.74 -36.71 6.24
C LYS A 691 -14.23 -35.97 7.49
N GLY A 692 -14.97 -34.95 7.93
CA GLY A 692 -14.62 -34.17 9.12
C GLY A 692 -13.52 -33.15 8.90
N THR A 693 -13.11 -32.88 7.65
CA THR A 693 -12.16 -31.82 7.32
C THR A 693 -12.83 -30.45 7.38
N LEU A 694 -12.18 -29.48 8.04
CA LEU A 694 -12.54 -28.07 7.99
C LEU A 694 -12.05 -27.49 6.67
N ILE A 695 -12.97 -26.93 5.89
CA ILE A 695 -12.66 -26.23 4.64
C ILE A 695 -12.87 -24.74 4.86
N PHE A 696 -11.93 -23.92 4.42
CA PHE A 696 -12.12 -22.48 4.47
C PHE A 696 -11.49 -21.73 3.32
N THR A 697 -12.04 -20.55 3.05
CA THR A 697 -11.52 -19.61 2.05
C THR A 697 -10.73 -18.49 2.74
N SER A 698 -9.75 -17.93 2.04
CA SER A 698 -8.99 -16.76 2.47
C SER A 698 -9.28 -15.57 1.56
N LEU A 699 -9.36 -14.36 2.11
CA LEU A 699 -9.49 -13.09 1.36
C LEU A 699 -8.43 -12.97 0.26
N LYS A 700 -7.25 -13.57 0.50
CA LYS A 700 -6.10 -13.61 -0.40
C LYS A 700 -6.23 -14.57 -1.59
N GLY A 701 -7.37 -15.26 -1.73
CA GLY A 701 -7.71 -16.05 -2.91
C GLY A 701 -7.50 -17.55 -2.80
N HIS A 702 -7.16 -18.04 -1.60
CA HIS A 702 -6.87 -19.45 -1.37
C HIS A 702 -8.06 -20.19 -0.76
N VAL A 703 -8.13 -21.48 -1.05
CA VAL A 703 -9.01 -22.46 -0.39
C VAL A 703 -8.12 -23.47 0.31
N PHE A 704 -8.36 -23.68 1.60
CA PHE A 704 -7.57 -24.56 2.43
C PHE A 704 -8.40 -25.72 2.99
N LEU A 705 -7.73 -26.86 3.18
CA LEU A 705 -8.19 -28.00 3.97
C LEU A 705 -7.40 -28.01 5.27
N ALA A 706 -8.09 -27.84 6.39
CA ALA A 706 -7.54 -27.97 7.73
C ALA A 706 -7.98 -29.33 8.30
N ILE A 707 -6.99 -30.14 8.64
CA ILE A 707 -7.16 -31.53 9.07
C ILE A 707 -6.57 -31.64 10.46
N ASP A 708 -7.32 -32.27 11.35
CA ASP A 708 -6.87 -32.74 12.66
C ASP A 708 -6.28 -34.15 12.47
N THR A 709 -4.97 -34.31 12.62
CA THR A 709 -4.27 -35.58 12.37
C THR A 709 -4.06 -36.44 13.61
N ASP A 710 -4.16 -35.85 14.80
CA ASP A 710 -4.00 -36.57 16.08
C ASP A 710 -5.33 -36.78 16.85
N ASN A 711 -6.43 -36.26 16.32
CA ASN A 711 -7.79 -36.29 16.87
C ASN A 711 -7.92 -35.58 18.23
N ASP A 712 -7.09 -34.56 18.51
CA ASP A 712 -7.24 -33.71 19.70
C ASP A 712 -8.35 -32.63 19.54
N GLY A 713 -8.96 -32.58 18.35
CA GLY A 713 -10.00 -31.66 17.94
C GLY A 713 -9.49 -30.32 17.42
N LEU A 714 -8.18 -30.12 17.29
CA LEU A 714 -7.55 -28.96 16.66
C LEU A 714 -6.92 -29.37 15.33
N GLU A 715 -7.09 -28.52 14.34
CA GLU A 715 -6.52 -28.77 13.03
C GLU A 715 -5.05 -28.34 13.02
N ASP A 716 -4.18 -29.33 12.95
CA ASP A 716 -2.72 -29.21 13.01
C ASP A 716 -2.07 -29.26 11.61
N THR A 717 -2.79 -29.77 10.61
CA THR A 717 -2.31 -29.85 9.21
C THR A 717 -3.14 -28.97 8.28
N LEU A 718 -2.45 -28.17 7.46
CA LEU A 718 -3.06 -27.30 6.45
C LEU A 718 -2.62 -27.68 5.04
N LYS A 719 -3.57 -27.98 4.14
CA LYS A 719 -3.33 -28.21 2.70
C LYS A 719 -3.97 -27.12 1.84
N LEU A 720 -3.27 -26.68 0.79
CA LEU A 720 -3.78 -25.72 -0.19
C LEU A 720 -4.54 -26.47 -1.30
N PHE A 721 -5.87 -26.37 -1.29
CA PHE A 721 -6.73 -27.03 -2.27
C PHE A 721 -6.84 -26.24 -3.58
N GLU A 722 -6.97 -24.91 -3.48
CA GLU A 722 -7.07 -24.00 -4.62
C GLU A 722 -6.39 -22.67 -4.29
N GLU A 723 -5.89 -21.98 -5.31
CA GLU A 723 -5.24 -20.69 -5.17
C GLU A 723 -5.65 -19.64 -6.22
N GLY A 724 -5.33 -18.38 -5.92
CA GLY A 724 -5.46 -17.30 -6.89
C GLY A 724 -6.88 -16.86 -7.25
N LEU A 725 -7.91 -17.20 -6.47
CA LEU A 725 -9.28 -16.73 -6.69
C LEU A 725 -9.47 -15.27 -6.25
N ALA A 726 -10.35 -14.54 -6.93
CA ALA A 726 -10.68 -13.15 -6.58
C ALA A 726 -11.53 -13.05 -5.29
N ALA A 727 -10.90 -12.89 -4.13
CA ALA A 727 -11.54 -12.72 -2.82
C ALA A 727 -12.76 -13.67 -2.62
N PRO A 728 -12.54 -14.99 -2.47
CA PRO A 728 -13.60 -15.97 -2.24
C PRO A 728 -14.27 -15.73 -0.88
N TYR A 729 -15.60 -15.72 -0.82
CA TYR A 729 -16.40 -15.48 0.40
C TYR A 729 -17.50 -16.53 0.61
N GLY A 730 -17.50 -17.61 -0.15
CA GLY A 730 -18.41 -18.74 0.04
C GLY A 730 -17.75 -20.04 -0.38
N VAL A 731 -17.97 -21.10 0.39
CA VAL A 731 -17.49 -22.45 0.07
C VAL A 731 -18.46 -23.49 0.63
N LEU A 732 -18.77 -24.50 -0.17
CA LEU A 732 -19.54 -25.67 0.24
C LEU A 732 -19.00 -26.95 -0.39
N PRO A 733 -19.00 -28.09 0.33
CA PRO A 733 -18.81 -29.39 -0.30
C PRO A 733 -19.96 -29.68 -1.26
N TYR A 734 -19.66 -30.08 -2.50
CA TYR A 734 -20.66 -30.46 -3.50
C TYR A 734 -20.16 -31.62 -4.35
N LYS A 735 -20.97 -32.68 -4.53
CA LYS A 735 -20.60 -33.90 -5.30
C LYS A 735 -19.24 -34.49 -4.92
N ASN A 736 -18.23 -34.46 -5.79
CA ASN A 736 -16.89 -34.99 -5.52
C ASN A 736 -15.87 -33.91 -5.09
N GLY A 737 -16.29 -32.65 -5.01
CA GLY A 737 -15.40 -31.53 -4.78
C GLY A 737 -16.05 -30.42 -3.98
N LEU A 738 -15.71 -29.17 -4.33
CA LEU A 738 -16.15 -27.96 -3.64
C LEU A 738 -16.79 -26.97 -4.63
N LEU A 739 -17.87 -26.32 -4.21
CA LEU A 739 -18.33 -25.07 -4.84
C LEU A 739 -17.72 -23.90 -4.10
N VAL A 740 -17.18 -22.92 -4.83
CA VAL A 740 -16.59 -21.71 -4.26
C VAL A 740 -17.17 -20.48 -4.94
N ALA A 741 -17.75 -19.59 -4.12
CA ALA A 741 -18.25 -18.30 -4.57
C ALA A 741 -17.13 -17.25 -4.41
N HIS A 742 -16.74 -16.66 -5.53
CA HIS A 742 -15.79 -15.55 -5.56
C HIS A 742 -16.31 -14.43 -6.47
N LYS A 743 -15.64 -13.28 -6.52
CA LYS A 743 -16.23 -12.06 -7.11
C LYS A 743 -16.88 -12.26 -8.51
N PRO A 744 -16.21 -12.79 -9.53
CA PRO A 744 -16.79 -12.92 -10.88
C PRO A 744 -17.80 -14.07 -11.06
N GLU A 745 -17.69 -15.16 -10.29
CA GLU A 745 -18.37 -16.42 -10.60
C GLU A 745 -18.49 -17.39 -9.42
N LEU A 746 -19.37 -18.38 -9.58
CA LEU A 746 -19.43 -19.59 -8.77
C LEU A 746 -18.70 -20.70 -9.53
N ILE A 747 -17.66 -21.25 -8.91
CA ILE A 747 -16.79 -22.24 -9.53
C ILE A 747 -16.88 -23.57 -8.78
N TYR A 748 -17.01 -24.66 -9.53
CA TYR A 748 -16.90 -26.03 -9.02
C TYR A 748 -15.47 -26.52 -9.20
N LEU A 749 -14.85 -26.94 -8.11
CA LEU A 749 -13.46 -27.38 -8.00
C LEU A 749 -13.45 -28.88 -7.68
N GLU A 750 -12.75 -29.66 -8.49
CA GLU A 750 -12.66 -31.11 -8.35
C GLU A 750 -11.18 -31.53 -8.33
N ASP A 751 -10.84 -32.39 -7.38
CA ASP A 751 -9.59 -33.14 -7.33
C ASP A 751 -9.87 -34.54 -7.89
N THR A 752 -9.34 -34.82 -9.08
CA THR A 752 -9.58 -36.08 -9.79
C THR A 752 -8.53 -37.14 -9.49
N ASN A 753 -7.42 -36.76 -8.85
CA ASN A 753 -6.29 -37.65 -8.55
C ASN A 753 -6.12 -37.94 -7.04
N ALA A 754 -6.94 -37.30 -6.20
CA ALA A 754 -6.97 -37.41 -4.74
C ALA A 754 -5.68 -36.97 -4.02
N ASP A 755 -4.89 -36.05 -4.62
CA ASP A 755 -3.68 -35.49 -4.00
C ASP A 755 -3.97 -34.37 -2.98
N GLY A 756 -5.22 -33.95 -2.84
CA GLY A 756 -5.66 -32.87 -1.96
C GLY A 756 -5.59 -31.50 -2.61
N ARG A 757 -5.44 -31.42 -3.94
CA ARG A 757 -5.43 -30.19 -4.73
C ARG A 757 -6.39 -30.31 -5.90
N ALA A 758 -7.21 -29.28 -6.13
CA ALA A 758 -8.07 -29.27 -7.30
C ALA A 758 -7.20 -29.30 -8.58
N ASP A 759 -7.57 -30.12 -9.56
CA ASP A 759 -6.97 -30.16 -10.90
C ASP A 759 -7.96 -29.71 -11.98
N LYS A 760 -9.27 -29.74 -11.69
CA LYS A 760 -10.34 -29.39 -12.62
C LYS A 760 -11.29 -28.34 -12.06
N ARG A 761 -11.60 -27.34 -12.90
CA ARG A 761 -12.47 -26.21 -12.54
C ARG A 761 -13.57 -26.00 -13.56
N HIS A 762 -14.81 -25.83 -13.09
CA HIS A 762 -15.98 -25.50 -13.91
C HIS A 762 -16.64 -24.22 -13.44
N VAL A 763 -16.87 -23.27 -14.34
CA VAL A 763 -17.61 -22.04 -14.06
C VAL A 763 -19.11 -22.33 -14.21
N VAL A 764 -19.75 -22.68 -13.10
CA VAL A 764 -21.15 -23.14 -13.10
C VAL A 764 -22.15 -21.98 -13.20
N ALA A 765 -21.82 -20.82 -12.61
CA ALA A 765 -22.65 -19.61 -12.70
C ALA A 765 -21.78 -18.34 -12.74
N THR A 766 -22.16 -17.38 -13.60
CA THR A 766 -21.52 -16.06 -13.75
C THR A 766 -22.50 -15.07 -14.40
N GLY A 767 -22.12 -13.80 -14.55
CA GLY A 767 -22.85 -12.79 -15.33
C GLY A 767 -23.50 -11.66 -14.54
N TRP A 768 -23.36 -11.62 -13.22
CA TRP A 768 -23.95 -10.63 -12.32
C TRP A 768 -23.14 -9.32 -12.16
N GLY A 769 -22.44 -8.89 -13.22
CA GLY A 769 -21.70 -7.64 -13.22
C GLY A 769 -20.50 -7.61 -12.25
N TYR A 770 -19.29 -7.54 -12.80
CA TYR A 770 -18.04 -7.50 -12.04
C TYR A 770 -17.07 -6.50 -12.68
N SER A 771 -16.36 -5.77 -11.84
CA SER A 771 -15.31 -4.81 -12.21
C SER A 771 -14.13 -4.88 -11.24
N ASP A 772 -13.14 -4.02 -11.42
CA ASP A 772 -12.00 -3.85 -10.52
C ASP A 772 -12.38 -3.20 -9.17
N ASN A 773 -13.65 -2.82 -8.96
CA ASN A 773 -14.09 -2.18 -7.74
C ASN A 773 -13.96 -3.10 -6.51
N TYR A 774 -13.50 -2.50 -5.42
CA TYR A 774 -13.34 -3.18 -4.14
C TYR A 774 -14.62 -3.84 -3.62
N HIS A 775 -15.76 -3.15 -3.72
CA HIS A 775 -17.06 -3.54 -3.14
C HIS A 775 -17.88 -4.52 -3.99
N ASP A 776 -17.32 -5.00 -5.12
CA ASP A 776 -17.95 -6.01 -5.98
C ASP A 776 -17.89 -7.42 -5.36
N TRP A 777 -18.18 -7.53 -4.08
CA TRP A 777 -18.15 -8.78 -3.35
C TRP A 777 -19.28 -9.71 -3.81
N THR A 778 -18.96 -10.99 -3.86
CA THR A 778 -19.91 -12.09 -3.97
C THR A 778 -19.77 -12.89 -2.69
N THR A 779 -20.75 -12.76 -1.80
CA THR A 779 -20.65 -13.16 -0.40
C THR A 779 -21.54 -14.35 -0.08
N SER A 780 -21.08 -15.16 0.87
CA SER A 780 -21.73 -16.40 1.30
C SER A 780 -21.90 -17.43 0.19
N LEU A 781 -22.27 -18.63 0.60
CA LEU A 781 -22.78 -19.69 -0.25
C LEU A 781 -23.55 -20.65 0.66
N ILE A 782 -24.88 -20.63 0.57
CA ILE A 782 -25.74 -21.57 1.31
C ILE A 782 -26.53 -22.43 0.34
N GLN A 783 -26.97 -23.60 0.81
CA GLN A 783 -27.77 -24.56 0.06
C GLN A 783 -29.06 -24.84 0.83
N ASP A 784 -30.19 -24.82 0.13
CA ASP A 784 -31.48 -25.20 0.69
C ASP A 784 -31.76 -26.71 0.52
N SER A 785 -32.87 -27.17 1.10
CA SER A 785 -33.30 -28.57 1.03
C SER A 785 -33.63 -29.07 -0.39
N GLN A 786 -33.73 -28.17 -1.37
CA GLN A 786 -34.07 -28.46 -2.78
C GLN A 786 -32.84 -28.41 -3.70
N ASP A 787 -31.63 -28.46 -3.14
CA ASP A 787 -30.36 -28.36 -3.86
C ASP A 787 -30.18 -27.06 -4.65
N ARG A 788 -30.80 -25.96 -4.20
CA ARG A 788 -30.60 -24.62 -4.77
C ARG A 788 -29.60 -23.85 -3.91
N PHE A 789 -28.75 -23.07 -4.56
CA PHE A 789 -27.69 -22.31 -3.91
C PHE A 789 -28.01 -20.81 -3.87
N TYR A 790 -27.56 -20.12 -2.82
CA TYR A 790 -27.78 -18.69 -2.67
C TYR A 790 -26.48 -17.94 -2.39
N ILE A 791 -26.31 -16.80 -3.05
CA ILE A 791 -25.19 -15.88 -2.88
C ILE A 791 -25.70 -14.44 -2.74
N GLY A 792 -24.99 -13.63 -1.96
CA GLY A 792 -25.24 -12.20 -1.81
C GLY A 792 -24.31 -11.37 -2.69
N LEU A 793 -24.84 -10.28 -3.26
CA LEU A 793 -24.07 -9.32 -4.04
C LEU A 793 -24.15 -7.93 -3.40
N GLY A 794 -23.03 -7.39 -2.94
CA GLY A 794 -22.89 -5.97 -2.55
C GLY A 794 -23.44 -4.95 -3.57
N SER A 795 -23.86 -3.79 -3.11
CA SER A 795 -24.43 -2.73 -3.94
C SER A 795 -23.35 -1.85 -4.60
N ASP A 796 -23.73 -1.23 -5.71
CA ASP A 796 -22.91 -0.26 -6.46
C ASP A 796 -23.38 1.19 -6.27
N TYR A 797 -24.22 1.47 -5.27
CA TYR A 797 -24.80 2.80 -5.01
C TYR A 797 -23.74 3.93 -4.96
N ALA A 798 -22.53 3.63 -4.51
CA ALA A 798 -21.42 4.59 -4.39
C ALA A 798 -20.64 4.80 -5.70
N GLN A 799 -21.07 4.20 -6.81
CA GLN A 799 -20.37 4.19 -8.10
C GLN A 799 -21.19 4.91 -9.18
N PRO A 800 -21.31 6.26 -9.12
CA PRO A 800 -22.25 7.02 -9.96
C PRO A 800 -22.00 6.91 -11.47
N LYS A 801 -20.77 6.52 -11.86
CA LYS A 801 -20.30 6.40 -13.25
C LYS A 801 -20.25 4.94 -13.75
N ARG A 802 -20.72 3.97 -12.98
CA ARG A 802 -20.65 2.55 -13.36
C ARG A 802 -21.60 2.25 -14.55
N PRO A 803 -21.11 1.60 -15.62
CA PRO A 803 -21.96 1.17 -16.74
C PRO A 803 -23.04 0.17 -16.32
N LYS A 804 -24.19 0.21 -16.99
CA LYS A 804 -25.35 -0.65 -16.67
C LYS A 804 -25.01 -2.13 -16.78
N GLU A 805 -24.18 -2.49 -17.75
CA GLU A 805 -23.78 -3.86 -18.08
C GLU A 805 -22.96 -4.50 -16.96
N THR A 806 -22.17 -3.70 -16.24
CA THR A 806 -21.39 -4.17 -15.09
C THR A 806 -22.15 -4.00 -13.76
N SER A 807 -23.33 -3.40 -13.76
CA SER A 807 -24.19 -3.21 -12.57
C SER A 807 -25.28 -4.27 -12.40
N ARG A 808 -25.40 -5.21 -13.34
CA ARG A 808 -26.46 -6.24 -13.34
C ARG A 808 -26.54 -6.98 -12.00
N TRP A 809 -27.68 -6.89 -11.32
CA TRP A 809 -27.96 -7.57 -10.04
C TRP A 809 -27.07 -7.18 -8.85
N ARG A 810 -26.37 -6.03 -8.89
CA ARG A 810 -25.71 -5.53 -7.67
C ARG A 810 -26.76 -5.20 -6.60
N GLY A 811 -26.43 -5.42 -5.33
CA GLY A 811 -27.37 -5.25 -4.23
C GLY A 811 -28.48 -6.32 -4.17
N ALA A 812 -28.27 -7.50 -4.79
CA ALA A 812 -29.25 -8.58 -4.82
C ALA A 812 -28.75 -9.85 -4.13
N VAL A 813 -29.69 -10.67 -3.68
CA VAL A 813 -29.43 -12.09 -3.38
C VAL A 813 -29.89 -12.92 -4.56
N LEU A 814 -29.01 -13.78 -5.06
CA LEU A 814 -29.28 -14.65 -6.21
C LEU A 814 -29.53 -16.08 -5.76
N ARG A 815 -30.53 -16.72 -6.38
CA ARG A 815 -30.78 -18.16 -6.35
C ARG A 815 -30.17 -18.80 -7.59
N ILE A 816 -29.43 -19.88 -7.40
CA ILE A 816 -28.75 -20.62 -8.45
C ILE A 816 -29.24 -22.07 -8.39
N THR A 817 -29.93 -22.50 -9.44
CA THR A 817 -30.44 -23.89 -9.54
C THR A 817 -29.49 -24.72 -10.39
N PRO A 818 -28.94 -25.82 -9.86
CA PRO A 818 -27.95 -26.61 -10.57
C PRO A 818 -28.53 -27.29 -11.80
N SER A 819 -27.68 -27.44 -12.81
CA SER A 819 -27.88 -28.34 -13.94
C SER A 819 -26.81 -29.45 -13.91
N SER A 820 -26.99 -30.49 -14.71
CA SER A 820 -26.03 -31.60 -14.79
C SER A 820 -24.62 -31.10 -15.11
N LEU A 821 -23.63 -31.57 -14.34
CA LEU A 821 -22.22 -31.38 -14.69
C LEU A 821 -21.88 -32.37 -15.82
N PRO A 822 -21.09 -31.96 -16.83
CA PRO A 822 -20.69 -32.84 -17.89
C PRO A 822 -19.74 -33.93 -17.37
N GLU A 823 -19.98 -35.18 -17.76
CA GLU A 823 -19.08 -36.30 -17.46
C GLU A 823 -17.70 -36.08 -18.12
N ASN A 824 -17.69 -35.57 -19.36
CA ASN A 824 -16.49 -35.19 -20.07
C ASN A 824 -16.07 -33.73 -19.73
N PRO A 825 -14.86 -33.49 -19.20
CA PRO A 825 -14.34 -32.14 -18.95
C PRO A 825 -14.36 -31.18 -20.16
N THR A 826 -14.34 -31.73 -21.38
CA THR A 826 -14.35 -30.96 -22.63
C THR A 826 -15.74 -30.77 -23.22
N ALA A 827 -16.78 -31.34 -22.61
CA ALA A 827 -18.14 -31.17 -23.10
C ALA A 827 -18.70 -29.81 -22.65
N LYS A 828 -19.60 -29.26 -23.47
CA LYS A 828 -20.29 -28.01 -23.19
C LYS A 828 -21.09 -28.13 -21.89
N LEU A 829 -20.77 -27.29 -20.91
CA LEU A 829 -21.54 -27.18 -19.67
C LEU A 829 -22.82 -26.40 -19.95
N THR A 830 -23.98 -26.98 -19.61
CA THR A 830 -25.22 -26.22 -19.54
C THR A 830 -25.15 -25.26 -18.35
N PRO A 831 -25.22 -23.94 -18.57
CA PRO A 831 -25.23 -22.96 -17.50
C PRO A 831 -26.29 -23.23 -16.44
N TRP A 832 -25.93 -23.07 -15.16
CA TRP A 832 -26.92 -23.13 -14.10
C TRP A 832 -27.87 -21.93 -14.18
N LYS A 833 -29.14 -22.14 -13.82
CA LYS A 833 -30.16 -21.09 -13.86
C LYS A 833 -29.92 -20.12 -12.71
N ILE A 834 -29.91 -18.82 -12.98
CA ILE A 834 -29.69 -17.76 -11.99
C ILE A 834 -30.90 -16.84 -11.94
N GLU A 835 -31.41 -16.57 -10.75
CA GLU A 835 -32.59 -15.74 -10.51
C GLU A 835 -32.36 -14.79 -9.33
N PRO A 836 -32.61 -13.48 -9.46
CA PRO A 836 -32.62 -12.58 -8.30
C PRO A 836 -33.85 -12.86 -7.44
N VAL A 837 -33.65 -13.06 -6.14
CA VAL A 837 -34.73 -13.36 -5.17
C VAL A 837 -35.12 -12.11 -4.39
N GLY A 838 -34.14 -11.37 -3.88
CA GLY A 838 -34.35 -10.10 -3.17
C GLY A 838 -33.36 -9.06 -3.66
N GLN A 839 -33.75 -7.77 -3.60
CA GLN A 839 -32.98 -6.65 -4.15
C GLN A 839 -32.89 -5.48 -3.15
N ALA A 840 -32.17 -4.43 -3.52
CA ALA A 840 -31.93 -3.26 -2.69
C ALA A 840 -31.25 -3.56 -1.34
N PHE A 841 -30.37 -4.55 -1.30
CA PHE A 841 -29.43 -4.73 -0.18
C PHE A 841 -28.23 -3.82 -0.35
N ARG A 842 -27.63 -3.35 0.76
CA ARG A 842 -26.37 -2.61 0.70
C ARG A 842 -25.17 -3.53 0.56
N TYR A 843 -24.92 -4.38 1.56
CA TYR A 843 -23.85 -5.37 1.61
C TYR A 843 -24.36 -6.65 2.32
N PRO A 844 -25.03 -7.55 1.59
CA PRO A 844 -25.58 -8.80 2.13
C PRO A 844 -24.48 -9.84 2.42
N THR A 845 -23.64 -9.56 3.43
CA THR A 845 -22.37 -10.26 3.64
C THR A 845 -22.55 -11.66 4.24
N GLY A 846 -23.56 -11.86 5.10
CA GLY A 846 -23.87 -13.15 5.70
C GLY A 846 -25.23 -13.66 5.26
N LEU A 847 -25.29 -14.92 4.83
CA LEU A 847 -26.54 -15.65 4.57
C LEU A 847 -26.56 -16.90 5.45
N ALA A 848 -27.68 -17.18 6.09
CA ALA A 848 -27.91 -18.41 6.85
C ALA A 848 -29.30 -18.97 6.55
N ILE A 849 -29.43 -20.28 6.70
CA ILE A 849 -30.71 -20.97 6.60
C ILE A 849 -31.06 -21.55 7.97
N ASN A 850 -32.31 -21.39 8.40
CA ASN A 850 -32.80 -22.01 9.63
C ASN A 850 -33.26 -23.46 9.37
N GLN A 851 -33.78 -24.10 10.42
CA GLN A 851 -34.27 -25.49 10.34
C GLN A 851 -35.57 -25.62 9.52
N GLU A 852 -36.28 -24.52 9.30
CA GLU A 852 -37.51 -24.43 8.49
C GLU A 852 -37.23 -24.15 7.00
N ASP A 853 -35.96 -24.18 6.56
CA ASP A 853 -35.53 -23.86 5.19
C ASP A 853 -35.79 -22.38 4.79
N GLU A 854 -35.96 -21.48 5.78
CA GLU A 854 -36.10 -20.03 5.60
C GLU A 854 -34.72 -19.35 5.67
N ILE A 855 -34.49 -18.37 4.79
CA ILE A 855 -33.18 -17.72 4.62
C ILE A 855 -33.15 -16.36 5.33
N PHE A 856 -32.08 -16.13 6.07
CA PHE A 856 -31.79 -14.86 6.74
C PHE A 856 -30.51 -14.24 6.20
N VAL A 857 -30.52 -12.92 6.03
CA VAL A 857 -29.46 -12.14 5.40
C VAL A 857 -29.04 -11.02 6.33
N THR A 858 -27.77 -10.92 6.67
CA THR A 858 -27.25 -9.74 7.36
C THR A 858 -26.97 -8.63 6.35
N ASP A 859 -27.35 -7.40 6.69
CA ASP A 859 -27.02 -6.22 5.89
C ASP A 859 -26.42 -5.10 6.77
N ASN A 860 -25.48 -4.34 6.22
CA ASN A 860 -24.68 -3.39 7.00
C ASN A 860 -25.23 -1.96 6.94
N GLN A 861 -25.24 -1.28 8.10
CA GLN A 861 -25.70 0.11 8.18
C GLN A 861 -24.86 1.08 7.33
N GLY A 862 -25.47 2.15 6.85
CA GLY A 862 -24.81 3.21 6.09
C GLY A 862 -25.80 4.12 5.39
N VAL A 863 -25.56 4.40 4.11
CA VAL A 863 -26.45 5.22 3.29
C VAL A 863 -27.83 4.58 3.23
N GLN A 864 -28.86 5.33 3.65
CA GLN A 864 -30.28 4.93 3.72
C GLN A 864 -30.60 3.81 4.72
N ASN A 865 -29.72 2.82 4.92
CA ASN A 865 -29.88 1.78 5.93
C ASN A 865 -29.39 2.27 7.32
N THR A 866 -30.30 2.54 8.25
CA THR A 866 -30.00 3.20 9.53
C THR A 866 -29.52 2.27 10.64
N PHE A 867 -29.68 0.96 10.46
CA PHE A 867 -29.27 -0.09 11.39
C PHE A 867 -28.42 -1.14 10.66
N ASN A 868 -27.65 -1.93 11.40
CA ASN A 868 -27.30 -3.26 10.90
C ASN A 868 -28.59 -4.08 10.96
N GLU A 869 -28.77 -5.01 10.03
CA GLU A 869 -30.04 -5.71 9.90
C GLU A 869 -29.82 -7.21 9.80
N LEU A 870 -30.72 -7.97 10.41
CA LEU A 870 -30.97 -9.36 10.06
C LEU A 870 -32.31 -9.41 9.33
N ASN A 871 -32.26 -9.62 8.02
CA ASN A 871 -33.39 -9.62 7.11
C ASN A 871 -33.90 -11.03 6.87
N HIS A 872 -35.22 -11.25 6.87
CA HIS A 872 -35.82 -12.49 6.36
C HIS A 872 -36.00 -12.36 4.84
N LEU A 873 -35.36 -13.24 4.07
CA LEU A 873 -35.40 -13.18 2.61
C LEU A 873 -36.74 -13.71 2.09
N VAL A 874 -37.47 -12.86 1.36
CA VAL A 874 -38.74 -13.20 0.73
C VAL A 874 -38.66 -12.80 -0.74
N GLU A 875 -39.08 -13.71 -1.62
CA GLU A 875 -39.00 -13.53 -3.07
C GLU A 875 -39.75 -12.26 -3.54
N GLY A 876 -39.09 -11.47 -4.38
CA GLY A 876 -39.60 -10.22 -4.95
C GLY A 876 -39.53 -8.98 -4.06
N ARG A 877 -39.08 -9.11 -2.80
CA ARG A 877 -39.01 -7.99 -1.84
C ARG A 877 -37.75 -7.12 -1.99
N HIS A 878 -37.84 -5.87 -1.53
CA HIS A 878 -36.78 -4.85 -1.57
C HIS A 878 -36.35 -4.49 -0.14
N TYR A 879 -35.06 -4.27 0.08
CA TYR A 879 -34.45 -4.14 1.43
C TYR A 879 -33.79 -2.78 1.72
N GLY A 880 -34.07 -1.76 0.90
CA GLY A 880 -33.91 -0.35 1.29
C GLY A 880 -32.79 0.46 0.62
N VAL A 881 -31.73 -0.16 0.08
CA VAL A 881 -30.63 0.54 -0.60
C VAL A 881 -30.58 0.15 -2.09
N PRO A 882 -31.27 0.88 -2.97
CA PRO A 882 -31.36 0.52 -4.37
C PRO A 882 -29.99 0.58 -5.06
N SER A 883 -29.74 -0.37 -5.95
CA SER A 883 -28.59 -0.35 -6.84
C SER A 883 -28.68 0.77 -7.87
N ARG A 884 -27.56 1.11 -8.50
CA ARG A 884 -27.45 2.31 -9.37
C ARG A 884 -28.44 2.32 -10.53
N HIS A 885 -28.69 1.16 -11.12
CA HIS A 885 -29.55 0.98 -12.29
C HIS A 885 -30.79 0.14 -11.97
N GLU A 886 -31.16 0.07 -10.69
CA GLU A 886 -32.40 -0.57 -10.28
C GLU A 886 -33.60 0.17 -10.88
N THR A 887 -34.53 -0.57 -11.46
CA THR A 887 -35.70 0.02 -12.13
C THR A 887 -36.81 0.40 -11.16
N ASN A 888 -36.86 -0.21 -9.98
CA ASN A 888 -37.93 -0.03 -9.01
C ASN A 888 -37.46 0.67 -7.73
N THR A 889 -36.93 1.88 -7.85
CA THR A 889 -36.39 2.65 -6.70
C THR A 889 -37.46 3.23 -5.78
N THR A 890 -38.75 2.99 -6.06
CA THR A 890 -39.89 3.52 -5.28
C THR A 890 -40.62 2.45 -4.48
N ALA A 891 -40.19 1.19 -4.56
CA ALA A 891 -40.73 0.11 -3.74
C ALA A 891 -40.54 0.40 -2.24
N ASN A 892 -41.55 0.05 -1.44
CA ASN A 892 -41.42 0.13 0.02
C ASN A 892 -40.36 -0.86 0.49
N ALA A 893 -39.47 -0.39 1.36
CA ALA A 893 -38.49 -1.24 2.02
C ALA A 893 -39.20 -2.26 2.92
N THR A 894 -38.72 -3.51 2.85
CA THR A 894 -39.16 -4.60 3.71
C THR A 894 -38.52 -4.42 5.08
N PRO A 895 -39.29 -4.48 6.17
CA PRO A 895 -38.71 -4.37 7.50
C PRO A 895 -37.79 -5.57 7.80
N PRO A 896 -36.64 -5.35 8.44
CA PRO A 896 -35.74 -6.44 8.86
C PRO A 896 -36.35 -7.23 10.01
N ALA A 897 -36.05 -8.52 10.14
CA ALA A 897 -36.49 -9.31 11.30
C ALA A 897 -35.88 -8.79 12.61
N VAL A 898 -34.63 -8.34 12.59
CA VAL A 898 -33.96 -7.71 13.73
C VAL A 898 -33.16 -6.50 13.25
N GLN A 899 -33.41 -5.33 13.86
CA GLN A 899 -32.57 -4.14 13.77
C GLN A 899 -31.51 -4.19 14.87
N VAL A 900 -30.25 -4.11 14.46
CA VAL A 900 -29.08 -4.23 15.32
C VAL A 900 -28.49 -2.82 15.51
N PRO A 901 -28.49 -2.28 16.75
CA PRO A 901 -28.14 -0.88 16.98
C PRO A 901 -26.71 -0.47 16.63
N HIS A 902 -26.53 0.81 16.31
CA HIS A 902 -25.23 1.50 16.17
C HIS A 902 -25.12 2.62 17.22
N PRO A 903 -23.98 2.92 17.87
CA PRO A 903 -22.66 2.38 17.65
C PRO A 903 -22.40 1.05 18.39
N TRP A 904 -23.44 0.38 18.90
CA TRP A 904 -23.30 -0.95 19.52
C TRP A 904 -22.60 -1.94 18.57
N THR A 905 -23.06 -1.97 17.32
CA THR A 905 -22.44 -2.66 16.19
C THR A 905 -22.13 -1.68 15.07
N ARG A 906 -21.19 -2.05 14.20
CA ARG A 906 -20.78 -1.24 13.05
C ARG A 906 -20.64 -2.06 11.77
N SER A 907 -20.53 -3.38 11.83
CA SER A 907 -20.56 -4.24 10.65
C SER A 907 -20.82 -5.69 11.03
N VAL A 908 -22.11 -6.04 11.14
CA VAL A 908 -22.51 -7.44 11.37
C VAL A 908 -22.46 -8.18 10.04
N ASN A 909 -21.47 -9.06 9.89
CA ASN A 909 -21.17 -9.77 8.66
C ASN A 909 -21.75 -11.18 8.69
N GLY A 910 -20.93 -12.25 8.67
CA GLY A 910 -21.40 -13.63 8.64
C GLY A 910 -22.43 -13.95 9.73
N VAL A 911 -23.39 -14.81 9.40
CA VAL A 911 -24.41 -15.33 10.30
C VAL A 911 -24.56 -16.83 10.11
N PHE A 912 -24.86 -17.56 11.18
CA PHE A 912 -25.22 -18.98 11.15
C PHE A 912 -26.16 -19.31 12.33
N PHE A 913 -26.95 -20.37 12.21
CA PHE A 913 -27.85 -20.83 13.27
C PHE A 913 -27.26 -22.01 14.03
N LEU A 914 -27.43 -22.01 15.36
CA LEU A 914 -27.07 -23.15 16.20
C LEU A 914 -28.07 -24.29 16.00
N PRO A 915 -27.60 -25.55 15.89
CA PRO A 915 -28.46 -26.67 15.57
C PRO A 915 -29.54 -26.89 16.65
N PRO A 916 -30.74 -27.36 16.27
CA PRO A 916 -31.85 -27.57 17.20
C PRO A 916 -31.71 -28.84 18.05
N SER A 917 -30.81 -29.74 17.65
CA SER A 917 -30.46 -30.97 18.34
C SER A 917 -28.96 -31.01 18.64
N GLY A 918 -28.54 -31.81 19.64
CA GLY A 918 -27.18 -31.77 20.20
C GLY A 918 -27.18 -31.32 21.66
N LYS A 919 -26.31 -31.90 22.49
CA LYS A 919 -26.17 -31.51 23.91
C LYS A 919 -25.34 -30.22 24.02
N GLU A 920 -24.41 -30.08 23.09
CA GLU A 920 -23.54 -28.96 22.81
C GLU A 920 -24.44 -27.77 22.42
N HIS A 921 -24.42 -26.69 23.21
CA HIS A 921 -25.31 -25.51 23.07
C HIS A 921 -26.81 -25.69 23.39
N SER A 922 -27.20 -26.67 24.22
CA SER A 922 -28.60 -26.83 24.65
C SER A 922 -29.31 -25.54 25.13
N ALA A 923 -28.57 -24.60 25.72
CA ALA A 923 -29.08 -23.31 26.17
C ALA A 923 -29.41 -22.30 25.04
N PHE A 924 -28.95 -22.53 23.81
CA PHE A 924 -29.05 -21.59 22.69
C PHE A 924 -29.52 -22.23 21.37
N ARG A 925 -30.18 -23.39 21.44
CA ARG A 925 -30.70 -24.11 20.26
C ARG A 925 -31.57 -23.21 19.38
N GLY A 926 -31.32 -23.24 18.06
CA GLY A 926 -32.06 -22.43 17.08
C GLY A 926 -31.76 -20.93 17.11
N HIS A 927 -30.88 -20.45 17.99
CA HIS A 927 -30.46 -19.06 17.99
C HIS A 927 -29.46 -18.79 16.86
N GLY A 928 -29.50 -17.58 16.30
CA GLY A 928 -28.51 -17.12 15.33
C GLY A 928 -27.27 -16.54 16.03
N ILE A 929 -26.10 -16.69 15.40
CA ILE A 929 -24.85 -16.03 15.80
C ILE A 929 -24.38 -15.16 14.63
N GLY A 930 -24.14 -13.88 14.89
CA GLY A 930 -23.59 -12.91 13.94
C GLY A 930 -22.17 -12.51 14.29
N CYS A 931 -21.39 -12.21 13.25
CA CYS A 931 -20.00 -11.79 13.35
C CYS A 931 -19.89 -10.26 13.25
N GLU A 932 -19.73 -9.56 14.37
CA GLU A 932 -19.50 -8.11 14.36
C GLU A 932 -18.00 -7.83 14.17
N TYR A 933 -17.66 -7.38 12.97
CA TYR A 933 -16.29 -7.27 12.50
C TYR A 933 -15.51 -6.11 13.14
N ASP A 934 -16.12 -4.93 13.21
CA ASP A 934 -15.41 -3.69 13.56
C ASP A 934 -15.17 -3.59 15.07
N THR A 935 -16.20 -3.84 15.87
CA THR A 935 -16.10 -3.85 17.34
C THR A 935 -15.70 -5.21 17.93
N ARG A 936 -15.41 -6.20 17.06
CA ARG A 936 -14.70 -7.46 17.37
C ARG A 936 -15.38 -8.37 18.39
N PHE A 937 -16.67 -8.60 18.22
CA PHE A 937 -17.41 -9.53 19.08
C PHE A 937 -18.47 -10.32 18.30
N LEU A 938 -19.10 -11.26 18.99
CA LEU A 938 -20.18 -12.09 18.45
C LEU A 938 -21.53 -11.60 18.97
N VAL A 939 -22.48 -11.46 18.06
CA VAL A 939 -23.87 -11.08 18.35
C VAL A 939 -24.72 -12.34 18.38
N ARG A 940 -25.67 -12.46 19.30
CA ARG A 940 -26.67 -13.53 19.32
C ARG A 940 -28.02 -12.98 18.89
N PHE A 941 -28.78 -13.76 18.12
CA PHE A 941 -30.12 -13.42 17.64
C PHE A 941 -31.17 -14.44 18.09
N THR A 942 -32.35 -13.93 18.45
CA THR A 942 -33.57 -14.73 18.62
C THR A 942 -34.67 -14.18 17.73
N LEU A 943 -35.57 -15.06 17.27
CA LEU A 943 -36.64 -14.75 16.34
C LEU A 943 -37.99 -15.12 16.92
N GLN A 944 -38.99 -14.28 16.67
CA GLN A 944 -40.38 -14.46 17.07
C GLN A 944 -41.28 -14.10 15.88
N LYS A 945 -42.06 -15.07 15.40
CA LYS A 945 -43.06 -14.84 14.35
C LYS A 945 -44.34 -14.30 14.98
N VAL A 946 -44.75 -13.09 14.61
CA VAL A 946 -45.95 -12.43 15.13
C VAL A 946 -46.80 -11.96 13.96
N LYS A 947 -48.05 -12.45 13.87
CA LYS A 947 -48.99 -12.08 12.79
C LYS A 947 -48.39 -12.24 11.38
N GLY A 948 -47.56 -13.27 11.18
CA GLY A 948 -46.94 -13.60 9.90
C GLY A 948 -45.62 -12.89 9.59
N GLU A 949 -45.22 -11.88 10.37
CA GLU A 949 -43.95 -11.16 10.22
C GLU A 949 -42.94 -11.61 11.28
N TYR A 950 -41.66 -11.65 10.91
CA TYR A 950 -40.59 -11.91 11.87
C TYR A 950 -40.19 -10.63 12.59
N GLN A 951 -40.04 -10.74 13.89
CA GLN A 951 -39.42 -9.74 14.76
C GLN A 951 -38.55 -10.46 15.79
N GLY A 952 -37.72 -9.78 16.57
CA GLY A 952 -36.80 -10.49 17.47
C GLY A 952 -35.81 -9.59 18.18
N ALA A 953 -34.79 -10.19 18.79
CA ALA A 953 -33.82 -9.46 19.58
C ALA A 953 -32.37 -9.85 19.29
N ALA A 954 -31.49 -8.86 19.47
CA ALA A 954 -30.05 -9.02 19.46
C ALA A 954 -29.46 -8.90 20.88
N TYR A 955 -28.43 -9.69 21.15
CA TYR A 955 -27.72 -9.74 22.43
C TYR A 955 -26.22 -9.85 22.21
N TYR A 956 -25.41 -9.50 23.20
CA TYR A 956 -24.03 -9.95 23.22
C TYR A 956 -23.96 -11.47 23.35
N PHE A 957 -23.12 -12.11 22.53
CA PHE A 957 -22.67 -13.48 22.75
C PHE A 957 -21.27 -13.52 23.35
N SER A 958 -20.39 -12.62 22.91
CA SER A 958 -19.06 -12.40 23.49
C SER A 958 -18.88 -10.96 23.96
N HIS A 959 -17.90 -10.74 24.83
CA HIS A 959 -17.57 -9.42 25.36
C HIS A 959 -16.98 -8.51 24.26
N PRO A 960 -17.39 -7.22 24.19
CA PRO A 960 -16.90 -6.25 23.20
C PRO A 960 -15.54 -5.62 23.54
N ASN A 961 -15.08 -5.72 24.79
CA ASN A 961 -14.00 -4.87 25.33
C ASN A 961 -12.67 -5.60 25.51
N ALA A 962 -11.97 -5.84 24.40
CA ALA A 962 -10.52 -6.04 24.45
C ALA A 962 -9.90 -5.55 23.14
N GLU A 963 -8.82 -4.77 23.23
CA GLU A 963 -7.95 -4.47 22.10
C GLU A 963 -7.64 -5.79 21.33
N ALA A 964 -7.44 -5.70 20.00
CA ALA A 964 -7.08 -6.91 19.25
C ALA A 964 -5.80 -7.52 19.84
N GLY A 965 -5.90 -8.78 20.26
CA GLY A 965 -4.85 -9.51 20.94
C GLY A 965 -5.35 -10.90 21.33
N GLY A 966 -4.55 -11.68 22.05
CA GLY A 966 -4.85 -13.09 22.27
C GLY A 966 -6.20 -13.40 22.86
N ASN A 967 -6.62 -12.59 23.83
CA ASN A 967 -7.84 -12.79 24.59
C ASN A 967 -9.14 -12.50 23.81
N ASN A 968 -9.08 -11.93 22.60
CA ASN A 968 -10.27 -11.54 21.82
C ASN A 968 -10.15 -11.84 20.31
N PHE A 969 -11.24 -11.64 19.57
CA PHE A 969 -11.24 -11.79 18.12
C PHE A 969 -10.51 -10.63 17.42
N ARG A 970 -9.90 -10.90 16.26
CA ARG A 970 -9.25 -9.86 15.43
C ARG A 970 -10.28 -8.99 14.67
N GLY A 971 -11.40 -9.61 14.31
CA GLY A 971 -12.50 -9.04 13.53
C GLY A 971 -13.33 -10.18 12.93
N PRO A 972 -14.29 -10.74 13.68
CA PRO A 972 -15.13 -11.85 13.22
C PRO A 972 -15.79 -11.53 11.88
N LEU A 973 -15.75 -12.48 10.95
CA LEU A 973 -16.30 -12.31 9.60
C LEU A 973 -17.22 -13.46 9.20
N CYS A 974 -16.87 -14.69 9.57
CA CYS A 974 -17.60 -15.91 9.23
C CYS A 974 -17.56 -16.91 10.40
N GLY A 975 -18.48 -17.87 10.40
CA GLY A 975 -18.48 -18.94 11.38
C GLY A 975 -19.18 -20.21 10.90
N ALA A 976 -18.85 -21.33 11.53
CA ALA A 976 -19.46 -22.64 11.28
C ALA A 976 -19.49 -23.49 12.56
N VAL A 977 -20.33 -24.52 12.59
CA VAL A 977 -20.41 -25.50 13.67
C VAL A 977 -19.76 -26.80 13.20
N SER A 978 -18.80 -27.33 13.96
CA SER A 978 -18.15 -28.61 13.65
C SER A 978 -19.11 -29.79 13.89
N PRO A 979 -18.84 -30.98 13.31
CA PRO A 979 -19.63 -32.18 13.58
C PRO A 979 -19.73 -32.55 15.08
N GLN A 980 -18.74 -32.15 15.88
CA GLN A 980 -18.67 -32.36 17.33
C GLN A 980 -19.38 -31.25 18.13
N GLY A 981 -19.95 -30.24 17.47
CA GLY A 981 -20.65 -29.15 18.16
C GLY A 981 -19.73 -28.05 18.70
N ASN A 982 -18.52 -27.88 18.17
CA ASN A 982 -17.68 -26.72 18.48
C ASN A 982 -17.96 -25.59 17.49
N LEU A 983 -17.85 -24.33 17.92
CA LEU A 983 -18.01 -23.17 17.03
C LEU A 983 -16.65 -22.75 16.49
N TYR A 984 -16.56 -22.49 15.20
CA TYR A 984 -15.36 -21.97 14.56
C TYR A 984 -15.64 -20.60 14.01
N ILE A 985 -14.81 -19.62 14.37
CA ILE A 985 -14.98 -18.21 14.01
C ILE A 985 -13.76 -17.74 13.22
N GLY A 986 -13.97 -17.46 11.94
CA GLY A 986 -12.98 -16.86 11.06
C GLY A 986 -12.95 -15.34 11.26
N SER A 987 -11.77 -14.80 11.49
CA SER A 987 -11.55 -13.37 11.72
C SER A 987 -10.52 -12.79 10.76
N ILE A 988 -10.71 -11.54 10.34
CA ILE A 988 -9.73 -10.78 9.56
C ILE A 988 -9.45 -9.42 10.21
N HIS A 989 -8.36 -8.78 9.81
CA HIS A 989 -8.03 -7.38 10.10
C HIS A 989 -7.36 -6.79 8.85
N ASP A 990 -8.19 -6.24 7.97
CA ASP A 990 -7.85 -5.86 6.60
C ASP A 990 -7.58 -4.35 6.43
N SER A 991 -6.64 -4.03 5.53
CA SER A 991 -6.23 -2.67 5.13
C SER A 991 -7.32 -1.88 4.40
N GLY A 992 -8.30 -2.54 3.80
CA GLY A 992 -9.47 -1.92 3.16
C GLY A 992 -10.58 -1.49 4.12
N TRP A 993 -11.04 -2.36 5.02
CA TRP A 993 -12.17 -2.08 5.92
C TRP A 993 -11.77 -1.17 7.07
N LEU A 994 -10.67 -1.50 7.77
CA LEU A 994 -10.20 -0.79 8.98
C LEU A 994 -8.83 -0.13 8.81
N GLY A 995 -8.17 -0.28 7.66
CA GLY A 995 -6.75 0.12 7.56
C GLY A 995 -5.82 -0.82 8.33
N GLY A 996 -6.23 -2.07 8.55
CA GLY A 996 -5.51 -3.10 9.29
C GLY A 996 -4.28 -3.67 8.58
N GLN A 997 -3.60 -4.59 9.26
CA GLN A 997 -2.32 -5.19 8.85
C GLN A 997 -2.45 -6.37 7.87
N ASN A 998 -3.63 -6.62 7.31
CA ASN A 998 -3.94 -7.79 6.46
C ASN A 998 -3.62 -9.13 7.16
N THR A 999 -4.13 -9.27 8.38
CA THR A 999 -3.99 -10.50 9.17
C THR A 999 -5.32 -11.20 9.41
N GLY A 1000 -5.29 -12.48 9.78
CA GLY A 1000 -6.48 -13.22 10.20
C GLY A 1000 -6.18 -14.32 11.20
N ALA A 1001 -7.24 -15.01 11.61
CA ALA A 1001 -7.21 -16.13 12.54
C ALA A 1001 -8.50 -16.94 12.46
N ILE A 1002 -8.45 -18.22 12.82
CA ILE A 1002 -9.63 -19.04 13.13
C ILE A 1002 -9.59 -19.36 14.62
N VAL A 1003 -10.72 -19.18 15.30
CA VAL A 1003 -10.86 -19.50 16.74
C VAL A 1003 -11.90 -20.60 16.89
N ARG A 1004 -11.49 -21.72 17.49
CA ARG A 1004 -12.38 -22.79 17.96
C ARG A 1004 -12.91 -22.41 19.34
N LEU A 1005 -14.23 -22.45 19.53
CA LEU A 1005 -14.91 -22.26 20.80
C LEU A 1005 -15.58 -23.58 21.21
N SER A 1006 -15.08 -24.17 22.29
CA SER A 1006 -15.62 -25.39 22.87
C SER A 1006 -16.55 -25.05 24.05
N PRO A 1007 -17.81 -25.54 24.06
CA PRO A 1007 -18.71 -25.31 25.19
C PRO A 1007 -18.15 -25.91 26.49
N ARG A 1008 -18.28 -25.20 27.61
CA ARG A 1008 -18.02 -25.77 28.95
C ARG A 1008 -19.25 -26.51 29.46
N GLU A 1009 -19.06 -27.54 30.28
CA GLU A 1009 -20.17 -28.32 30.87
C GLU A 1009 -21.14 -27.47 31.70
N LYS A 1010 -20.65 -26.40 32.34
CA LYS A 1010 -21.45 -25.44 33.09
C LYS A 1010 -21.18 -24.03 32.57
N LEU A 1011 -22.26 -23.29 32.30
CA LEU A 1011 -22.18 -21.86 32.01
C LEU A 1011 -21.57 -21.12 33.20
N SER A 1012 -20.57 -20.29 32.94
CA SER A 1012 -19.84 -19.59 34.00
C SER A 1012 -20.66 -18.48 34.67
N ASN A 1013 -21.59 -17.86 33.92
CA ASN A 1013 -22.45 -16.74 34.34
C ASN A 1013 -23.91 -16.97 33.92
N ASN A 1014 -24.85 -16.43 34.69
CA ASN A 1014 -26.26 -16.32 34.28
C ASN A 1014 -26.45 -15.07 33.41
N GLY A 1015 -27.55 -14.98 32.66
CA GLY A 1015 -27.82 -13.89 31.73
C GLY A 1015 -29.12 -14.07 30.99
N ILE A 1016 -29.48 -13.08 30.17
CA ILE A 1016 -30.66 -13.14 29.31
C ILE A 1016 -30.44 -14.23 28.26
N ARG A 1017 -31.34 -15.22 28.24
CA ARG A 1017 -31.45 -16.25 27.21
C ARG A 1017 -32.35 -15.78 26.08
N GLU A 1018 -33.53 -15.27 26.34
CA GLU A 1018 -34.45 -14.82 25.29
C GLU A 1018 -35.35 -13.71 25.83
N VAL A 1019 -35.75 -12.81 24.93
CA VAL A 1019 -36.77 -11.78 25.19
C VAL A 1019 -37.85 -11.94 24.14
N ARG A 1020 -39.10 -12.01 24.60
CA ARG A 1020 -40.27 -12.10 23.74
C ARG A 1020 -41.22 -10.94 24.01
N ALA A 1021 -41.84 -10.40 22.96
CA ALA A 1021 -42.95 -9.48 23.13
C ALA A 1021 -44.21 -10.27 23.53
N THR A 1022 -45.02 -9.66 24.38
CA THR A 1022 -46.35 -10.14 24.78
C THR A 1022 -47.39 -9.04 24.55
N PRO A 1023 -48.71 -9.35 24.60
CA PRO A 1023 -49.74 -8.33 24.49
C PRO A 1023 -49.62 -7.21 25.53
N LYS A 1024 -49.08 -7.51 26.73
CA LYS A 1024 -48.96 -6.57 27.85
C LYS A 1024 -47.55 -6.00 28.07
N GLY A 1025 -46.51 -6.58 27.48
CA GLY A 1025 -45.13 -6.13 27.65
C GLY A 1025 -44.11 -7.06 27.05
N PHE A 1026 -43.17 -7.50 27.88
CA PHE A 1026 -42.07 -8.37 27.47
C PHE A 1026 -41.88 -9.50 28.48
N GLU A 1027 -41.46 -10.67 28.02
CA GLU A 1027 -40.97 -11.75 28.86
C GLU A 1027 -39.46 -11.88 28.67
N ILE A 1028 -38.73 -11.99 29.79
CA ILE A 1028 -37.28 -12.23 29.80
C ILE A 1028 -37.03 -13.63 30.38
N GLU A 1029 -36.57 -14.56 29.54
CA GLU A 1029 -36.07 -15.87 29.96
C GLU A 1029 -34.57 -15.76 30.27
N PHE A 1030 -34.13 -16.29 31.41
CA PHE A 1030 -32.73 -16.38 31.83
C PHE A 1030 -32.14 -17.77 31.58
N LEU A 1031 -30.81 -17.83 31.42
CA LEU A 1031 -30.08 -19.08 31.16
C LEU A 1031 -30.21 -20.10 32.30
N MET A 1032 -30.29 -19.61 33.53
CA MET A 1032 -30.45 -20.39 34.76
C MET A 1032 -31.52 -19.73 35.64
N PRO A 1033 -32.14 -20.48 36.58
CA PRO A 1033 -33.05 -19.90 37.57
C PRO A 1033 -32.43 -18.70 38.27
N ILE A 1034 -33.21 -17.64 38.44
CA ILE A 1034 -32.74 -16.36 38.98
C ILE A 1034 -33.21 -16.18 40.42
N VAL A 1035 -32.25 -15.96 41.32
CA VAL A 1035 -32.43 -15.88 42.79
C VAL A 1035 -32.28 -14.45 43.34
N ALA A 1036 -32.38 -13.44 42.48
CA ALA A 1036 -32.29 -12.04 42.89
C ALA A 1036 -33.50 -11.65 43.77
N GLU A 1037 -33.25 -11.06 44.95
CA GLU A 1037 -34.31 -10.62 45.87
C GLU A 1037 -35.21 -9.54 45.24
N ASN A 1038 -34.63 -8.69 44.39
CA ASN A 1038 -35.33 -7.62 43.70
C ASN A 1038 -35.93 -8.03 42.34
N ILE A 1039 -36.04 -9.32 42.02
CA ILE A 1039 -36.55 -9.81 40.73
C ILE A 1039 -37.97 -9.34 40.39
N ASN A 1040 -38.84 -9.19 41.39
CA ASN A 1040 -40.21 -8.72 41.17
C ASN A 1040 -40.32 -7.18 41.26
N SER A 1041 -39.20 -6.48 41.48
CA SER A 1041 -39.17 -5.01 41.54
C SER A 1041 -39.14 -4.43 40.13
N PRO A 1042 -40.13 -3.60 39.73
CA PRO A 1042 -40.10 -2.92 38.44
C PRO A 1042 -38.87 -2.02 38.25
N ALA A 1043 -38.30 -1.48 39.34
CA ALA A 1043 -37.12 -0.61 39.29
C ALA A 1043 -35.82 -1.35 38.91
N SER A 1044 -35.82 -2.69 38.91
CA SER A 1044 -34.67 -3.50 38.51
C SER A 1044 -34.51 -3.63 36.99
N TYR A 1045 -35.47 -3.11 36.22
CA TYR A 1045 -35.53 -3.18 34.77
C TYR A 1045 -35.59 -1.77 34.16
N ASP A 1046 -34.73 -1.50 33.19
CA ASP A 1046 -34.73 -0.24 32.45
C ASP A 1046 -35.07 -0.51 30.99
N ILE A 1047 -36.07 0.20 30.45
CA ILE A 1047 -36.52 0.02 29.07
C ILE A 1047 -36.57 1.37 28.37
N SER A 1048 -35.92 1.46 27.22
CA SER A 1048 -36.02 2.61 26.32
C SER A 1048 -36.35 2.17 24.89
N GLY A 1049 -37.25 2.90 24.23
CA GLY A 1049 -37.65 2.66 22.85
C GLY A 1049 -37.13 3.76 21.93
N TYR A 1050 -36.63 3.42 20.76
CA TYR A 1050 -36.18 4.39 19.74
C TYR A 1050 -36.36 3.85 18.32
N THR A 1051 -36.25 4.75 17.35
CA THR A 1051 -36.18 4.45 15.92
C THR A 1051 -35.08 5.29 15.28
N ARG A 1052 -34.86 5.20 13.97
CA ARG A 1052 -33.90 6.06 13.24
C ARG A 1052 -34.40 6.39 11.85
N SER A 1053 -34.34 7.68 11.50
CA SER A 1053 -34.66 8.17 10.15
C SER A 1053 -33.40 8.67 9.46
N TRP A 1054 -33.05 8.15 8.29
CA TRP A 1054 -31.87 8.60 7.55
C TRP A 1054 -32.01 10.08 7.15
N LYS A 1055 -30.98 10.90 7.46
CA LYS A 1055 -30.95 12.36 7.15
C LYS A 1055 -29.76 12.76 6.30
N GLY A 1056 -29.28 11.89 5.42
CA GLY A 1056 -28.16 12.17 4.50
C GLY A 1056 -26.76 11.79 5.02
N GLY A 1057 -26.60 11.52 6.32
CA GLY A 1057 -25.33 11.11 6.93
C GLY A 1057 -25.06 9.60 6.82
N TYR A 1058 -23.80 9.19 7.01
CA TYR A 1058 -23.42 7.77 7.08
C TYR A 1058 -23.98 7.06 8.33
N ALA A 1059 -23.99 7.76 9.47
CA ALA A 1059 -24.64 7.33 10.70
C ALA A 1059 -25.70 8.35 11.10
N THR A 1060 -26.79 7.88 11.68
CA THR A 1060 -27.90 8.72 12.14
C THR A 1060 -28.12 8.48 13.64
N PRO A 1061 -28.23 9.53 14.47
CA PRO A 1061 -28.59 9.37 15.88
C PRO A 1061 -30.01 8.80 16.05
N ASP A 1062 -30.30 8.33 17.26
CA ASP A 1062 -31.65 7.90 17.63
C ASP A 1062 -32.68 8.99 17.39
N SER A 1063 -33.81 8.57 16.85
CA SER A 1063 -35.00 9.38 16.62
C SER A 1063 -36.10 8.89 17.57
N SER A 1064 -36.89 9.83 18.10
CA SER A 1064 -38.05 9.51 18.96
C SER A 1064 -37.72 8.64 20.18
N ARG A 1065 -36.49 8.74 20.73
CA ARG A 1065 -36.08 7.99 21.91
C ARG A 1065 -36.96 8.38 23.11
N HIS A 1066 -37.49 7.39 23.82
CA HIS A 1066 -38.31 7.59 25.01
C HIS A 1066 -38.07 6.47 26.03
N LYS A 1067 -38.23 6.80 27.31
CA LYS A 1067 -38.13 5.84 28.41
C LYS A 1067 -39.52 5.25 28.70
N LEU A 1068 -39.59 3.96 29.00
CA LEU A 1068 -40.82 3.26 29.35
C LEU A 1068 -40.80 2.91 30.84
N THR A 1069 -41.97 3.01 31.47
CA THR A 1069 -42.13 2.61 32.88
C THR A 1069 -42.61 1.17 32.94
N VAL A 1070 -41.83 0.31 33.62
CA VAL A 1070 -42.27 -1.03 33.99
C VAL A 1070 -43.28 -0.89 35.14
N GLN A 1071 -44.49 -1.40 34.94
CA GLN A 1071 -45.57 -1.29 35.92
C GLN A 1071 -45.54 -2.44 36.92
N LYS A 1072 -45.20 -3.62 36.42
CA LYS A 1072 -45.15 -4.85 37.20
C LYS A 1072 -44.10 -5.77 36.61
N ALA A 1073 -43.29 -6.36 37.47
CA ALA A 1073 -42.43 -7.49 37.14
C ALA A 1073 -42.93 -8.71 37.92
N THR A 1074 -43.02 -9.85 37.26
CA THR A 1074 -43.51 -11.09 37.89
C THR A 1074 -42.67 -12.27 37.44
N ARG A 1075 -41.95 -12.86 38.38
CA ARG A 1075 -41.27 -14.15 38.20
C ARG A 1075 -42.31 -15.24 37.93
N LEU A 1076 -42.14 -15.96 36.83
CA LEU A 1076 -43.02 -17.06 36.45
C LEU A 1076 -42.68 -18.36 37.23
N PRO A 1077 -43.59 -19.34 37.28
CA PRO A 1077 -43.40 -20.58 38.03
C PRO A 1077 -42.18 -21.42 37.62
N ASP A 1078 -41.68 -21.25 36.39
CA ASP A 1078 -40.47 -21.93 35.90
C ASP A 1078 -39.18 -21.47 36.60
N GLY A 1079 -39.26 -20.42 37.42
CA GLY A 1079 -38.17 -19.88 38.21
C GLY A 1079 -37.08 -19.16 37.40
N ARG A 1080 -37.19 -19.11 36.08
CA ARG A 1080 -36.18 -18.56 35.15
C ARG A 1080 -36.73 -17.52 34.18
N THR A 1081 -38.04 -17.29 34.17
CA THR A 1081 -38.68 -16.30 33.32
C THR A 1081 -39.30 -15.18 34.16
N VAL A 1082 -39.21 -13.95 33.69
CA VAL A 1082 -39.88 -12.78 34.29
C VAL A 1082 -40.76 -12.11 33.24
N SER A 1083 -42.05 -11.98 33.55
CA SER A 1083 -42.99 -11.18 32.76
C SER A 1083 -42.97 -9.74 33.23
N LEU A 1084 -42.78 -8.80 32.30
CA LEU A 1084 -42.81 -7.36 32.51
C LEU A 1084 -44.08 -6.79 31.87
N GLU A 1085 -44.91 -6.14 32.67
CA GLU A 1085 -46.03 -5.32 32.17
C GLU A 1085 -45.53 -3.89 31.93
N VAL A 1086 -45.67 -3.41 30.71
CA VAL A 1086 -45.14 -2.11 30.26
C VAL A 1086 -46.27 -1.36 29.54
N LYS A 1087 -46.35 -0.03 29.64
CA LYS A 1087 -47.27 0.78 28.81
C LYS A 1087 -46.50 1.55 27.74
N ASP A 1088 -47.23 2.11 26.78
CA ASP A 1088 -46.69 3.04 25.76
C ASP A 1088 -45.66 2.44 24.79
N ARG A 1089 -45.71 1.11 24.57
CA ARG A 1089 -45.00 0.46 23.46
C ARG A 1089 -45.60 0.90 22.12
N ARG A 1090 -44.76 0.99 21.10
CA ARG A 1090 -45.06 1.48 19.75
C ARG A 1090 -44.49 0.49 18.74
N GLU A 1091 -45.31 0.11 17.77
CA GLU A 1091 -44.85 -0.67 16.61
C GLU A 1091 -43.82 0.13 15.78
N GLY A 1092 -42.84 -0.55 15.19
CA GLY A 1092 -41.76 0.05 14.40
C GLY A 1092 -40.59 0.61 15.22
N PHE A 1093 -40.50 0.26 16.51
CA PHE A 1093 -39.43 0.71 17.41
C PHE A 1093 -38.51 -0.43 17.81
N VAL A 1094 -37.25 -0.09 18.11
CA VAL A 1094 -36.29 -0.94 18.79
C VAL A 1094 -36.31 -0.60 20.28
N TYR A 1095 -36.37 -1.63 21.12
CA TYR A 1095 -36.40 -1.55 22.57
C TYR A 1095 -35.09 -2.06 23.15
N GLU A 1096 -34.35 -1.18 23.80
CA GLU A 1096 -33.25 -1.54 24.69
C GLU A 1096 -33.83 -1.92 26.06
N ILE A 1097 -33.70 -3.19 26.43
CA ILE A 1097 -34.23 -3.77 27.67
C ILE A 1097 -33.04 -4.21 28.50
N SER A 1098 -32.82 -3.56 29.63
CA SER A 1098 -31.74 -3.85 30.58
C SER A 1098 -32.31 -4.44 31.86
N CYS A 1099 -31.67 -5.51 32.34
CA CYS A 1099 -31.88 -6.09 33.66
C CYS A 1099 -30.65 -5.91 34.58
N GLY A 1100 -29.82 -4.89 34.31
CA GLY A 1100 -28.60 -4.62 35.06
C GLY A 1100 -28.83 -4.21 36.52
N GLY A 1101 -30.06 -3.84 36.90
CA GLY A 1101 -30.43 -3.54 38.28
C GLY A 1101 -30.67 -4.78 39.16
N LEU A 1102 -30.59 -6.00 38.60
CA LEU A 1102 -30.74 -7.24 39.37
C LEU A 1102 -29.44 -7.60 40.09
N SER A 1103 -29.51 -7.76 41.41
CA SER A 1103 -28.38 -8.20 42.24
C SER A 1103 -28.42 -9.73 42.39
N GLN A 1104 -27.39 -10.44 41.90
CA GLN A 1104 -27.26 -11.88 42.10
C GLN A 1104 -26.59 -12.20 43.45
N ALA A 1105 -26.88 -13.38 44.01
CA ALA A 1105 -26.08 -13.91 45.10
C ALA A 1105 -24.60 -14.05 44.66
N ASN A 1106 -23.66 -13.59 45.49
CA ASN A 1106 -22.21 -13.57 45.25
C ASN A 1106 -21.69 -12.54 44.21
N ASP A 1107 -22.40 -11.45 43.94
CA ASP A 1107 -21.97 -10.33 43.08
C ASP A 1107 -21.53 -10.69 41.65
N ARG A 1108 -21.94 -11.85 41.12
CA ARG A 1108 -21.64 -12.23 39.73
C ARG A 1108 -22.52 -11.42 38.76
N PRO A 1109 -21.94 -10.67 37.81
CA PRO A 1109 -22.73 -9.88 36.86
C PRO A 1109 -23.46 -10.78 35.86
N LEU A 1110 -24.70 -10.40 35.54
CA LEU A 1110 -25.46 -11.02 34.45
C LEU A 1110 -24.80 -10.73 33.10
N PHE A 1111 -24.68 -11.74 32.24
CA PHE A 1111 -24.20 -11.56 30.88
C PHE A 1111 -24.90 -12.51 29.88
N PRO A 1112 -25.51 -11.98 28.81
CA PRO A 1112 -25.81 -10.57 28.57
C PRO A 1112 -26.87 -10.06 29.57
N ASN A 1113 -26.80 -8.79 29.96
CA ASN A 1113 -27.80 -8.11 30.80
C ASN A 1113 -28.66 -7.11 30.04
N THR A 1114 -28.39 -6.93 28.74
CA THR A 1114 -29.15 -6.05 27.84
C THR A 1114 -29.55 -6.80 26.59
N ALA A 1115 -30.76 -6.53 26.12
CA ALA A 1115 -31.33 -7.01 24.88
C ALA A 1115 -31.80 -5.83 24.03
N HIS A 1116 -31.65 -5.94 22.71
CA HIS A 1116 -32.18 -4.98 21.74
C HIS A 1116 -33.29 -5.65 20.93
N TYR A 1117 -34.55 -5.43 21.32
CA TYR A 1117 -35.72 -6.07 20.75
C TYR A 1117 -36.37 -5.19 19.68
N THR A 1118 -36.47 -5.68 18.45
CA THR A 1118 -37.19 -5.04 17.35
C THR A 1118 -38.67 -5.40 17.43
N LEU A 1119 -39.57 -4.42 17.57
CA LEU A 1119 -41.00 -4.63 17.70
C LEU A 1119 -41.75 -4.10 16.47
N HIS A 1120 -42.11 -4.97 15.54
CA HIS A 1120 -42.91 -4.60 14.37
C HIS A 1120 -44.41 -4.69 14.63
N LYS A 1121 -44.82 -5.71 15.39
CA LYS A 1121 -46.21 -5.98 15.74
C LYS A 1121 -46.34 -6.32 17.22
N ILE A 1122 -47.35 -5.74 17.86
CA ILE A 1122 -47.75 -6.18 19.20
C ILE A 1122 -48.53 -7.49 19.03
N PRO A 1123 -48.15 -8.59 19.73
CA PRO A 1123 -48.82 -9.89 19.63
C PRO A 1123 -50.33 -9.83 19.83
#